data_AF-A0A5E3WW90-F1
#
_entry.id   AF-A0A5E3WW90-F1
#
_cell.length_a   1.000
_cell.length_b   1.000
_cell.length_c   1.000
_cell.angle_alpha   90.00
_cell.angle_beta   90.00
_cell.angle_gamma   90.00
#
_symmetry.space_group_name_H-M   'P 1'
#
loop_
_entity.id
_entity.type
_entity.pdbx_description
1 polymer ?
#
loop_
_entity_poly.entity_id
_entity_poly.type
_entity_poly.pdbx_seq_one_letter_code
_entity_poly.pdbx_strand_id
1 'polypeptide(L)'
;MAYKMSSSHVLGGLSYTLRLRCGRNLDADGIYDFSYSLELANAPRNSKKVASAEGHVILRDLLGASGDWHGEMDAPSTETSRLSEMFDSHARLLEDYVRDPYMRGTGVWGHELDKGSILLLTDLDVAQSHRRHGIATWLLQHILDRAAGPVQLSSSRNPSRAKTTTCTFAMAWPASIGSSPEERERRTEIAVKTFRGVGFRRIGRSHFFARVLQDTTHPSLFLAAQEDIKEAASFEDGISTPVANPIDVGVPTPIADSTELGQPTPIAISAGVGVPAPIAEGPPSRYVLSTRINDWAEYARQHPIHAMICDPQYSDADVVRALSKPLTAFECSQICFPDPNHFNATPLHLAAGECRPSVVEKLLSLGAGTSLYSRDTTGLLPVDYAEQALKNAVAVGPLVRGAEENGPLTREPGGAVRCKATLVVAMAQRAASQGDSADVVTSRSRNDDCVELESTAQHSSRDERPTGGCTCGRCSGGWLSPIMLHQIHRCAHAAAEAVRQEMVGLRPDEIRGRTRMYKAFTLEVIPFMEFIPVSIRDAGVYATFIRGYAAVLDGIAELAKSNLIPRPAAVMGQVITSDYFGAQAMHFFLEKGGRVEHALNAVLHTAYTEILAAGDLGPEALNEAHRGGQGRLPRCQNDGNYHLARVKLGIPANMDGPFRKLWRDDLDSSD
;
A
#
# COMPACT_ATOMS: atom_id res chain seq x y z
N MET A 1 -26.77 -8.80 27.29
CA MET A 1 -28.03 -8.01 27.29
C MET A 1 -27.73 -6.69 26.59
N ALA A 2 -28.61 -6.23 25.71
CA ALA A 2 -28.44 -4.93 25.06
C ALA A 2 -29.19 -3.84 25.83
N TYR A 3 -28.47 -2.81 26.29
CA TYR A 3 -29.03 -1.58 26.80
C TYR A 3 -29.71 -0.81 25.66
N LYS A 4 -30.86 -0.20 25.94
CA LYS A 4 -31.65 0.57 24.96
C LYS A 4 -32.23 1.79 25.66
N MET A 5 -32.03 2.97 25.07
CA MET A 5 -32.59 4.23 25.55
C MET A 5 -33.23 4.98 24.38
N SER A 6 -34.25 5.80 24.65
CA SER A 6 -34.90 6.65 23.66
C SER A 6 -35.17 8.01 24.29
N SER A 7 -34.87 9.09 23.57
CA SER A 7 -35.05 10.47 24.02
C SER A 7 -35.59 11.34 22.87
N SER A 8 -36.26 12.43 23.22
CA SER A 8 -36.88 13.35 22.26
C SER A 8 -36.21 14.72 22.33
N HIS A 9 -35.84 15.27 21.17
CA HIS A 9 -35.06 16.51 21.04
C HIS A 9 -35.68 17.40 19.96
N VAL A 10 -35.45 18.71 20.04
CA VAL A 10 -35.92 19.68 19.02
C VAL A 10 -34.71 20.38 18.40
N LEU A 11 -34.58 20.30 17.08
CA LEU A 11 -33.47 20.88 16.31
C LEU A 11 -34.03 21.66 15.12
N GLY A 12 -33.68 22.94 14.98
CA GLY A 12 -34.18 23.79 13.89
C GLY A 12 -35.71 23.94 13.84
N GLY A 13 -36.40 23.77 14.97
CA GLY A 13 -37.87 23.78 15.06
C GLY A 13 -38.55 22.44 14.74
N LEU A 14 -37.81 21.39 14.36
CA LEU A 14 -38.33 20.05 14.12
C LEU A 14 -38.06 19.12 15.31
N SER A 15 -39.04 18.28 15.65
CA SER A 15 -38.94 17.28 16.73
C SER A 15 -38.39 15.95 16.21
N TYR A 16 -37.38 15.42 16.90
CA TYR A 16 -36.71 14.17 16.59
C TYR A 16 -36.72 13.21 17.78
N THR A 17 -36.70 11.92 17.49
CA THR A 17 -36.45 10.86 18.46
C THR A 17 -35.06 10.29 18.22
N LEU A 18 -34.20 10.38 19.23
CA LEU A 18 -32.88 9.76 19.25
C LEU A 18 -32.96 8.44 20.04
N ARG A 19 -32.64 7.33 19.38
CA ARG A 19 -32.54 6.00 20.00
C ARG A 19 -31.07 5.63 20.17
N LEU A 20 -30.71 5.13 21.35
CA LEU A 20 -29.42 4.49 21.63
C LEU A 20 -29.65 2.98 21.81
N ARG A 21 -28.76 2.18 21.23
CA ARG A 21 -28.54 0.76 21.56
C ARG A 21 -27.09 0.59 21.96
N CYS A 22 -26.81 -0.23 22.98
CA CYS A 22 -25.45 -0.65 23.31
C CYS A 22 -25.45 -2.09 23.83
N GLY A 23 -24.41 -2.87 23.50
CA GLY A 23 -24.24 -4.26 23.95
C GLY A 23 -22.76 -4.58 24.17
N ARG A 24 -22.47 -5.83 24.56
CA ARG A 24 -21.12 -6.36 24.31
C ARG A 24 -21.00 -6.68 22.83
N ASN A 25 -19.80 -6.52 22.28
CA ASN A 25 -19.44 -7.13 21.02
C ASN A 25 -19.53 -8.68 21.15
N LEU A 26 -19.65 -9.38 20.02
CA LEU A 26 -19.76 -10.84 20.01
C LEU A 26 -18.41 -11.54 19.84
N ASP A 27 -17.44 -10.81 19.31
CA ASP A 27 -16.18 -11.33 18.76
C ASP A 27 -14.96 -10.86 19.59
N ALA A 28 -15.16 -9.92 20.52
CA ALA A 28 -14.19 -9.46 21.52
C ALA A 28 -14.85 -9.27 22.91
N ASP A 29 -14.24 -9.83 23.95
CA ASP A 29 -14.78 -9.89 25.32
C ASP A 29 -14.68 -8.53 26.06
N GLY A 30 -13.68 -7.70 25.72
CA GLY A 30 -13.41 -6.39 26.30
C GLY A 30 -14.05 -5.20 25.56
N ILE A 31 -14.88 -5.45 24.55
CA ILE A 31 -15.41 -4.39 23.65
C ILE A 31 -16.95 -4.39 23.65
N TYR A 32 -17.52 -3.18 23.55
CA TYR A 32 -18.95 -2.92 23.66
C TYR A 32 -19.43 -2.01 22.53
N ASP A 33 -20.22 -2.53 21.60
CA ASP A 33 -20.73 -1.73 20.48
C ASP A 33 -21.86 -0.80 20.90
N PHE A 34 -21.93 0.39 20.30
CA PHE A 34 -23.06 1.30 20.42
C PHE A 34 -23.54 1.80 19.05
N SER A 35 -24.84 2.02 18.93
CA SER A 35 -25.44 2.69 17.77
C SER A 35 -26.50 3.70 18.20
N TYR A 36 -26.37 4.91 17.67
CA TYR A 36 -27.36 5.97 17.75
C TYR A 36 -28.12 6.08 16.42
N SER A 37 -29.45 6.19 16.48
CA SER A 37 -30.29 6.51 15.31
C SER A 37 -31.23 7.66 15.62
N LEU A 38 -31.15 8.71 14.80
CA LEU A 38 -32.00 9.89 14.86
C LEU A 38 -33.11 9.77 13.81
N GLU A 39 -34.36 9.85 14.25
CA GLU A 39 -35.57 9.74 13.43
C GLU A 39 -36.45 10.99 13.67
N LEU A 40 -37.27 11.40 12.71
CA LEU A 40 -38.29 12.44 12.94
C LEU A 40 -39.38 11.88 13.86
N ALA A 41 -39.80 12.62 14.89
CA ALA A 41 -40.62 12.08 15.98
C ALA A 41 -42.00 11.54 15.55
N ASN A 42 -42.54 12.07 14.45
CA ASN A 42 -43.84 11.68 13.88
C ASN A 42 -43.71 10.76 12.64
N ALA A 43 -42.51 10.23 12.36
CA ALA A 43 -42.26 9.49 11.12
C ALA A 43 -42.84 8.05 11.15
N PRO A 44 -43.31 7.52 10.00
CA PRO A 44 -43.78 6.14 9.92
C PRO A 44 -42.64 5.15 10.16
N ARG A 45 -42.97 3.94 10.64
CA ARG A 45 -42.01 2.91 11.10
C ARG A 45 -40.91 2.50 10.10
N ASN A 46 -41.11 2.74 8.80
CA ASN A 46 -40.16 2.42 7.72
C ASN A 46 -39.52 3.68 7.09
N SER A 47 -39.58 4.83 7.76
CA SER A 47 -38.90 6.05 7.32
C SER A 47 -37.36 5.88 7.36
N LYS A 48 -36.65 6.52 6.43
CA LYS A 48 -35.18 6.56 6.47
C LYS A 48 -34.71 7.34 7.72
N LYS A 49 -33.66 6.84 8.39
CA LYS A 49 -32.96 7.57 9.46
C LYS A 49 -32.58 8.98 8.97
N VAL A 50 -32.68 9.98 9.83
CA VAL A 50 -32.18 11.35 9.55
C VAL A 50 -30.67 11.42 9.75
N ALA A 51 -30.17 10.74 10.79
CA ALA A 51 -28.75 10.56 11.06
C ALA A 51 -28.53 9.25 11.82
N SER A 52 -27.30 8.73 11.76
CA SER A 52 -26.82 7.68 12.66
C SER A 52 -25.34 7.84 12.95
N ALA A 53 -24.93 7.36 14.12
CA ALA A 53 -23.53 7.28 14.53
C ALA A 53 -23.31 5.97 15.29
N GLU A 54 -22.26 5.25 14.94
CA GLU A 54 -21.99 3.90 15.45
C GLU A 54 -20.50 3.79 15.84
N GLY A 55 -20.15 2.83 16.71
CA GLY A 55 -18.79 2.66 17.20
C GLY A 55 -18.69 1.77 18.45
N HIS A 56 -17.56 1.85 19.15
CA HIS A 56 -17.20 0.93 20.23
C HIS A 56 -16.74 1.63 21.51
N VAL A 57 -17.11 1.10 22.68
CA VAL A 57 -16.45 1.36 23.95
C VAL A 57 -15.47 0.23 24.23
N ILE A 58 -14.19 0.57 24.28
CA ILE A 58 -13.07 -0.37 24.40
C ILE A 58 -12.58 -0.34 25.85
N LEU A 59 -12.72 -1.45 26.59
CA LEU A 59 -12.28 -1.57 28.00
C LEU A 59 -10.76 -1.71 28.09
N ARG A 60 -10.05 -0.67 27.65
CA ARG A 60 -8.64 -0.76 27.29
C ARG A 60 -7.71 -1.18 28.42
N ASP A 61 -7.95 -0.73 29.65
CA ASP A 61 -7.18 -1.15 30.83
C ASP A 61 -7.32 -2.65 31.14
N LEU A 62 -8.42 -3.29 30.72
CA LEU A 62 -8.64 -4.74 30.84
C LEU A 62 -7.85 -5.49 29.76
N LEU A 63 -7.84 -4.98 28.52
CA LEU A 63 -7.13 -5.57 27.39
C LEU A 63 -5.60 -5.43 27.51
N GLY A 64 -5.12 -4.29 28.00
CA GLY A 64 -3.71 -4.11 28.33
C GLY A 64 -3.23 -5.00 29.47
N ALA A 65 -4.14 -5.37 30.39
CA ALA A 65 -3.87 -6.29 31.49
C ALA A 65 -3.98 -7.78 31.11
N SER A 66 -4.70 -8.14 30.04
CA SER A 66 -4.67 -9.50 29.48
C SER A 66 -3.44 -9.74 28.59
N GLY A 67 -2.87 -8.68 28.02
CA GLY A 67 -1.74 -8.74 27.08
C GLY A 67 -2.14 -9.13 25.66
N ASP A 68 -3.44 -9.27 25.38
CA ASP A 68 -3.98 -9.64 24.06
C ASP A 68 -4.70 -8.47 23.37
N TRP A 69 -4.16 -7.26 23.54
CA TRP A 69 -4.67 -6.03 22.95
C TRP A 69 -4.92 -6.16 21.43
N HIS A 70 -3.96 -6.71 20.68
CA HIS A 70 -4.06 -6.87 19.22
C HIS A 70 -4.85 -8.11 18.77
N GLY A 71 -5.30 -8.99 19.68
CA GLY A 71 -6.26 -10.05 19.35
C GLY A 71 -7.67 -9.46 19.39
N GLU A 72 -8.04 -8.98 20.58
CA GLU A 72 -9.36 -8.39 20.87
C GLU A 72 -9.68 -7.16 20.02
N MET A 73 -8.69 -6.35 19.60
CA MET A 73 -8.92 -5.19 18.74
C MET A 73 -9.03 -5.52 17.24
N ASP A 74 -8.63 -6.71 16.80
CA ASP A 74 -8.56 -7.05 15.36
C ASP A 74 -9.85 -7.71 14.84
N ALA A 75 -10.67 -8.26 15.74
CA ALA A 75 -11.95 -8.90 15.41
C ALA A 75 -13.16 -7.95 15.15
N PRO A 76 -13.37 -6.83 15.89
CA PRO A 76 -14.62 -6.08 15.81
C PRO A 76 -14.80 -5.22 14.55
N SER A 77 -13.73 -4.54 14.11
CA SER A 77 -13.75 -3.62 12.98
C SER A 77 -12.34 -3.28 12.48
N THR A 78 -12.25 -2.68 11.29
CA THR A 78 -10.98 -2.14 10.77
C THR A 78 -10.48 -1.00 11.67
N GLU A 79 -11.41 -0.20 12.14
CA GLU A 79 -11.18 0.99 12.94
C GLU A 79 -10.55 0.61 14.28
N THR A 80 -10.98 -0.50 14.90
CA THR A 80 -10.29 -1.07 16.08
C THR A 80 -8.94 -1.69 15.70
N SER A 81 -8.84 -2.45 14.60
CA SER A 81 -7.59 -3.11 14.20
C SER A 81 -6.48 -2.09 13.93
N ARG A 82 -6.74 -1.07 13.12
CA ARG A 82 -5.82 0.06 12.82
C ARG A 82 -5.55 0.94 14.03
N LEU A 83 -6.52 1.14 14.93
CA LEU A 83 -6.26 1.84 16.20
C LEU A 83 -5.26 1.05 17.05
N SER A 84 -5.30 -0.28 17.01
CA SER A 84 -4.39 -1.12 17.80
C SER A 84 -2.92 -0.90 17.45
N GLU A 85 -2.60 -0.60 16.18
CA GLU A 85 -1.24 -0.36 15.66
C GLU A 85 -0.53 0.84 16.30
N MET A 86 -1.29 1.74 16.93
CA MET A 86 -0.75 2.90 17.65
C MET A 86 -0.25 2.59 19.06
N PHE A 87 -0.60 1.41 19.59
CA PHE A 87 -0.30 0.97 20.95
C PHE A 87 0.49 -0.35 20.95
N ASP A 88 1.18 -0.66 22.04
CA ASP A 88 1.86 -1.94 22.25
C ASP A 88 0.90 -3.06 22.69
N SER A 89 1.40 -4.28 22.89
CA SER A 89 0.61 -5.44 23.34
C SER A 89 -0.04 -5.26 24.72
N HIS A 90 0.38 -4.26 25.51
CA HIS A 90 -0.21 -3.87 26.79
C HIS A 90 -1.13 -2.64 26.65
N ALA A 91 -1.53 -2.33 25.42
CA ALA A 91 -2.35 -1.20 25.04
C ALA A 91 -1.78 0.17 25.45
N ARG A 92 -0.45 0.37 25.50
CA ARG A 92 0.21 1.66 25.79
C ARG A 92 0.66 2.35 24.52
N LEU A 93 0.52 3.67 24.43
CA LEU A 93 0.85 4.44 23.23
C LEU A 93 2.33 4.27 22.88
N LEU A 94 2.62 4.00 21.62
CA LEU A 94 3.98 3.69 21.18
C LEU A 94 4.88 4.93 21.16
N GLU A 95 6.11 4.75 21.59
CA GLU A 95 7.05 5.84 21.95
C GLU A 95 7.30 6.86 20.84
N ASP A 96 7.19 6.47 19.56
CA ASP A 96 7.33 7.37 18.42
C ASP A 96 6.28 8.50 18.46
N TYR A 97 5.06 8.21 18.90
CA TYR A 97 3.99 9.22 19.05
C TYR A 97 4.23 10.17 20.23
N VAL A 98 5.23 9.91 21.08
CA VAL A 98 5.59 10.73 22.26
C VAL A 98 6.92 11.46 22.04
N ARG A 99 7.97 10.75 21.62
CA ARG A 99 9.36 11.26 21.57
C ARG A 99 9.83 11.64 20.19
N ASP A 100 9.44 10.93 19.13
CA ASP A 100 9.99 11.18 17.80
C ASP A 100 9.58 12.58 17.31
N PRO A 101 10.52 13.46 16.90
CA PRO A 101 10.22 14.83 16.54
C PRO A 101 9.19 15.01 15.42
N TYR A 102 9.03 14.00 14.54
CA TYR A 102 8.12 14.03 13.41
C TYR A 102 6.78 13.37 13.73
N MET A 103 6.78 12.14 14.26
CA MET A 103 5.59 11.32 14.50
C MET A 103 4.72 11.81 15.66
N ARG A 104 5.31 12.44 16.70
CA ARG A 104 4.56 13.09 17.79
C ARG A 104 3.70 14.28 17.35
N GLY A 105 3.90 14.78 16.12
CA GLY A 105 3.12 15.87 15.53
C GLY A 105 3.13 17.14 16.40
N THR A 106 1.94 17.54 16.88
CA THR A 106 1.75 18.71 17.76
C THR A 106 2.19 18.46 19.20
N GLY A 107 2.39 17.20 19.63
CA GLY A 107 2.77 16.86 21.00
C GLY A 107 1.70 17.13 22.07
N VAL A 108 0.44 17.44 21.68
CA VAL A 108 -0.69 17.63 22.63
C VAL A 108 -1.32 16.33 23.12
N TRP A 109 -0.74 15.18 22.73
CA TRP A 109 -1.12 13.84 23.14
C TRP A 109 0.15 13.03 23.45
N GLY A 110 0.09 12.17 24.46
CA GLY A 110 1.19 11.34 24.93
C GLY A 110 0.73 10.24 25.89
N HIS A 111 1.52 9.95 26.93
CA HIS A 111 1.26 8.86 27.88
C HIS A 111 0.01 9.03 28.77
N GLU A 112 -0.70 10.16 28.72
CA GLU A 112 -2.06 10.22 29.28
C GLU A 112 -3.03 9.33 28.50
N LEU A 113 -2.78 9.12 27.19
CA LEU A 113 -3.45 8.08 26.41
C LEU A 113 -3.11 6.66 26.89
N ASP A 114 -2.14 6.42 27.79
CA ASP A 114 -1.80 5.08 28.33
C ASP A 114 -2.81 4.54 29.36
N LYS A 115 -3.83 5.32 29.75
CA LYS A 115 -4.78 4.94 30.81
C LYS A 115 -6.24 5.29 30.50
N GLY A 116 -7.14 4.43 30.97
CA GLY A 116 -8.58 4.60 30.81
C GLY A 116 -9.11 3.98 29.52
N SER A 117 -10.43 3.78 29.50
CA SER A 117 -11.14 3.20 28.34
C SER A 117 -11.36 4.22 27.23
N ILE A 118 -11.41 3.73 25.98
CA ILE A 118 -11.53 4.55 24.77
C ILE A 118 -12.97 4.47 24.27
N LEU A 119 -13.55 5.63 23.93
CA LEU A 119 -14.79 5.73 23.14
C LEU A 119 -14.42 5.92 21.66
N LEU A 120 -14.39 4.85 20.87
CA LEU A 120 -14.10 4.92 19.43
C LEU A 120 -15.40 5.17 18.64
N LEU A 121 -15.38 6.18 17.78
CA LEU A 121 -16.40 6.46 16.78
C LEU A 121 -15.92 5.93 15.43
N THR A 122 -16.69 5.03 14.81
CA THR A 122 -16.41 4.49 13.48
C THR A 122 -17.23 5.23 12.42
N ASP A 123 -18.53 5.36 12.65
CA ASP A 123 -19.48 5.82 11.64
C ASP A 123 -20.23 7.08 12.08
N LEU A 124 -20.46 7.97 11.11
CA LEU A 124 -21.33 9.14 11.25
C LEU A 124 -21.92 9.51 9.88
N ASP A 125 -23.21 9.21 9.66
CA ASP A 125 -23.95 9.71 8.50
C ASP A 125 -25.11 10.62 8.90
N VAL A 126 -25.40 11.57 8.02
CA VAL A 126 -26.59 12.43 8.03
C VAL A 126 -27.19 12.37 6.64
N ALA A 127 -28.47 12.02 6.53
CA ALA A 127 -29.17 11.93 5.26
C ALA A 127 -29.02 13.21 4.43
N GLN A 128 -28.77 13.07 3.12
CA GLN A 128 -28.33 14.19 2.25
C GLN A 128 -29.24 15.43 2.33
N SER A 129 -30.56 15.24 2.43
CA SER A 129 -31.56 16.31 2.59
C SER A 129 -31.51 17.08 3.92
N HIS A 130 -30.83 16.54 4.93
CA HIS A 130 -30.70 17.11 6.28
C HIS A 130 -29.27 17.56 6.59
N ARG A 131 -28.30 17.34 5.69
CA ARG A 131 -26.91 17.86 5.81
C ARG A 131 -26.91 19.40 5.91
N ARG A 132 -25.81 19.97 6.39
CA ARG A 132 -25.59 21.42 6.66
C ARG A 132 -26.42 22.05 7.80
N HIS A 133 -27.42 21.36 8.38
CA HIS A 133 -28.22 21.86 9.51
C HIS A 133 -27.60 21.62 10.91
N GLY A 134 -26.28 21.44 11.01
CA GLY A 134 -25.58 21.20 12.29
C GLY A 134 -25.82 19.84 12.97
N ILE A 135 -26.68 18.97 12.41
CA ILE A 135 -27.10 17.70 13.03
C ILE A 135 -25.92 16.78 13.38
N ALA A 136 -24.89 16.68 12.53
CA ALA A 136 -23.68 15.90 12.80
C ALA A 136 -22.92 16.42 14.04
N THR A 137 -22.73 17.74 14.12
CA THR A 137 -22.08 18.43 15.24
C THR A 137 -22.87 18.21 16.54
N TRP A 138 -24.19 18.34 16.49
CA TRP A 138 -25.06 18.12 17.65
C TRP A 138 -25.04 16.65 18.11
N LEU A 139 -25.12 15.70 17.18
CA LEU A 139 -25.10 14.27 17.49
C LEU A 139 -23.76 13.87 18.12
N LEU A 140 -22.64 14.33 17.57
CA LEU A 140 -21.33 14.15 18.20
C LEU A 140 -21.29 14.76 19.62
N GLN A 141 -21.72 16.01 19.79
CA GLN A 141 -21.77 16.65 21.12
C GLN A 141 -22.60 15.84 22.14
N HIS A 142 -23.74 15.27 21.70
CA HIS A 142 -24.59 14.43 22.55
C HIS A 142 -23.95 13.08 22.92
N ILE A 143 -23.26 12.42 21.99
CA ILE A 143 -22.55 11.15 22.25
C ILE A 143 -21.36 11.36 23.21
N LEU A 144 -20.73 12.53 23.12
CA LEU A 144 -19.55 12.89 23.91
C LEU A 144 -19.90 13.55 25.26
N ASP A 145 -21.19 13.74 25.56
CA ASP A 145 -21.67 14.23 26.85
C ASP A 145 -21.73 13.07 27.87
N ARG A 146 -21.09 13.27 29.03
CA ARG A 146 -21.06 12.34 30.17
C ARG A 146 -22.45 11.94 30.67
N ALA A 147 -23.47 12.76 30.44
CA ALA A 147 -24.84 12.51 30.88
C ALA A 147 -25.70 11.71 29.88
N ALA A 148 -25.28 11.58 28.62
CA ALA A 148 -26.11 11.02 27.53
C ALA A 148 -25.37 10.03 26.60
N GLY A 149 -24.04 10.01 26.64
CA GLY A 149 -23.19 9.08 25.91
C GLY A 149 -23.24 7.63 26.43
N PRO A 150 -22.67 6.65 25.70
CA PRO A 150 -22.51 5.27 26.16
C PRO A 150 -21.39 5.13 27.22
N VAL A 151 -20.88 6.25 27.75
CA VAL A 151 -19.71 6.41 28.63
C VAL A 151 -19.95 5.86 30.06
N GLN A 152 -21.14 5.33 30.35
CA GLN A 152 -21.50 4.73 31.65
C GLN A 152 -22.00 3.29 31.48
N LEU A 153 -21.09 2.39 31.10
CA LEU A 153 -21.36 0.95 31.03
C LEU A 153 -20.98 0.24 32.33
N SER A 154 -21.91 -0.57 32.85
CA SER A 154 -21.65 -1.53 33.93
C SER A 154 -21.21 -2.86 33.34
N SER A 155 -20.04 -3.33 33.74
CA SER A 155 -19.51 -4.65 33.37
C SER A 155 -20.11 -5.82 34.18
N SER A 156 -20.99 -5.57 35.14
CA SER A 156 -21.51 -6.57 36.09
C SER A 156 -23.02 -6.80 36.01
N ARG A 157 -23.44 -8.07 36.06
CA ARG A 157 -24.84 -8.48 36.31
C ARG A 157 -25.30 -8.21 37.76
N ASN A 158 -24.38 -7.97 38.68
CA ASN A 158 -24.65 -7.84 40.12
C ASN A 158 -24.44 -6.37 40.56
N PRO A 159 -25.49 -5.63 40.96
CA PRO A 159 -25.42 -4.18 41.19
C PRO A 159 -24.36 -3.75 42.21
N SER A 160 -24.12 -4.56 43.24
CA SER A 160 -23.11 -4.32 44.30
C SER A 160 -21.65 -4.46 43.83
N ARG A 161 -21.42 -4.87 42.58
CA ARG A 161 -20.09 -4.96 41.94
C ARG A 161 -20.05 -4.30 40.55
N ALA A 162 -20.97 -3.37 40.27
CA ALA A 162 -20.94 -2.59 39.04
C ALA A 162 -19.72 -1.65 39.00
N LYS A 163 -18.65 -2.07 38.32
CA LYS A 163 -17.64 -1.12 37.83
C LYS A 163 -18.25 -0.37 36.65
N THR A 164 -18.71 0.85 36.91
CA THR A 164 -19.02 1.82 35.84
C THR A 164 -17.71 2.26 35.22
N THR A 165 -17.42 1.80 34.01
CA THR A 165 -16.19 2.19 33.32
C THR A 165 -16.41 3.47 32.53
N THR A 166 -15.79 4.56 32.97
CA THR A 166 -15.86 5.86 32.27
C THR A 166 -14.72 6.00 31.27
N CYS A 167 -15.02 6.32 30.02
CA CYS A 167 -13.99 6.63 29.02
C CYS A 167 -13.27 7.94 29.36
N THR A 168 -11.94 7.96 29.27
CA THR A 168 -11.11 9.16 29.50
C THR A 168 -11.08 10.05 28.26
N PHE A 169 -11.00 9.42 27.09
CA PHE A 169 -10.93 10.05 25.78
C PHE A 169 -11.92 9.41 24.80
N ALA A 170 -12.37 10.19 23.83
CA ALA A 170 -12.96 9.69 22.59
C ALA A 170 -11.94 9.73 21.46
N MET A 171 -12.03 8.77 20.54
CA MET A 171 -11.19 8.68 19.35
C MET A 171 -12.06 8.49 18.10
N ALA A 172 -11.56 8.92 16.96
CA ALA A 172 -12.24 8.77 15.66
C ALA A 172 -11.21 8.73 14.53
N TRP A 173 -11.53 8.00 13.46
CA TRP A 173 -10.82 8.06 12.19
C TRP A 173 -11.75 8.69 11.13
N PRO A 174 -11.59 9.99 10.79
CA PRO A 174 -12.55 10.74 9.98
C PRO A 174 -12.44 10.48 8.46
N ALA A 175 -12.19 9.24 8.05
CA ALA A 175 -12.13 8.83 6.66
C ALA A 175 -13.52 8.46 6.10
N SER A 176 -13.63 8.36 4.77
CA SER A 176 -14.86 7.97 4.07
C SER A 176 -14.62 6.79 3.14
N ILE A 177 -15.42 5.74 3.26
CA ILE A 177 -15.40 4.59 2.34
C ILE A 177 -16.32 4.84 1.14
N GLY A 178 -15.90 4.36 -0.04
CA GLY A 178 -16.64 4.37 -1.30
C GLY A 178 -16.59 5.70 -2.07
N SER A 179 -16.94 5.64 -3.37
CA SER A 179 -16.82 6.69 -4.41
C SER A 179 -15.39 7.01 -4.87
N SER A 180 -15.25 7.94 -5.83
CA SER A 180 -13.98 8.29 -6.49
C SER A 180 -12.97 8.94 -5.52
N PRO A 181 -11.67 9.01 -5.87
CA PRO A 181 -10.66 9.66 -5.02
C PRO A 181 -11.05 11.08 -4.59
N GLU A 182 -11.58 11.89 -5.53
CA GLU A 182 -12.05 13.26 -5.29
C GLU A 182 -13.19 13.36 -4.27
N GLU A 183 -14.23 12.51 -4.37
CA GLU A 183 -15.36 12.54 -3.43
C GLU A 183 -14.96 11.90 -2.08
N ARG A 184 -14.03 10.94 -2.07
CA ARG A 184 -13.40 10.42 -0.85
C ARG A 184 -12.63 11.53 -0.10
N GLU A 185 -11.79 12.29 -0.80
CA GLU A 185 -11.07 13.44 -0.25
C GLU A 185 -12.06 14.48 0.30
N ARG A 186 -13.01 14.94 -0.54
CA ARG A 186 -14.04 15.91 -0.17
C ARG A 186 -14.85 15.50 1.07
N ARG A 187 -15.23 14.22 1.17
CA ARG A 187 -15.96 13.70 2.35
C ARG A 187 -15.06 13.62 3.58
N THR A 188 -13.78 13.30 3.41
CA THR A 188 -12.77 13.30 4.48
C THR A 188 -12.52 14.71 5.01
N GLU A 189 -12.38 15.73 4.14
CA GLU A 189 -12.31 17.14 4.56
C GLU A 189 -13.51 17.57 5.40
N ILE A 190 -14.72 17.22 4.96
CA ILE A 190 -15.97 17.55 5.66
C ILE A 190 -16.00 16.87 7.04
N ALA A 191 -15.61 15.59 7.13
CA ALA A 191 -15.52 14.86 8.38
C ALA A 191 -14.47 15.49 9.31
N VAL A 192 -13.23 15.68 8.87
CA VAL A 192 -12.14 16.33 9.63
C VAL A 192 -12.58 17.69 10.17
N LYS A 193 -13.25 18.52 9.33
CA LYS A 193 -13.79 19.82 9.75
C LYS A 193 -14.88 19.70 10.81
N THR A 194 -15.76 18.71 10.71
CA THR A 194 -16.81 18.45 11.70
C THR A 194 -16.24 17.96 13.03
N PHE A 195 -15.29 17.01 13.02
CA PHE A 195 -14.63 16.51 14.23
C PHE A 195 -13.77 17.61 14.90
N ARG A 196 -12.95 18.36 14.14
CA ARG A 196 -12.21 19.52 14.66
C ARG A 196 -13.13 20.58 15.27
N GLY A 197 -14.31 20.78 14.68
CA GLY A 197 -15.34 21.71 15.15
C GLY A 197 -16.01 21.35 16.49
N VAL A 198 -15.97 20.07 16.91
CA VAL A 198 -16.39 19.66 18.27
C VAL A 198 -15.21 19.46 19.23
N GLY A 199 -13.99 19.81 18.82
CA GLY A 199 -12.80 19.82 19.69
C GLY A 199 -11.91 18.58 19.60
N PHE A 200 -12.02 17.76 18.54
CA PHE A 200 -11.01 16.72 18.27
C PHE A 200 -9.72 17.32 17.68
N ARG A 201 -8.58 16.73 18.02
CA ARG A 201 -7.24 17.07 17.47
C ARG A 201 -6.48 15.78 17.13
N ARG A 202 -5.61 15.82 16.13
CA ARG A 202 -4.91 14.63 15.62
C ARG A 202 -3.93 14.07 16.65
N ILE A 203 -3.87 12.75 16.79
CA ILE A 203 -2.89 12.06 17.64
C ILE A 203 -1.58 11.94 16.84
N GLY A 204 -0.62 12.83 17.11
CA GLY A 204 0.62 12.93 16.36
C GLY A 204 0.38 13.12 14.85
N ARG A 205 1.07 12.34 14.02
CA ARG A 205 0.83 12.27 12.57
C ARG A 205 -0.05 11.09 12.11
N SER A 206 -0.66 10.35 13.05
CA SER A 206 -1.52 9.21 12.73
C SER A 206 -2.82 9.64 12.01
N HIS A 207 -3.54 8.67 11.44
CA HIS A 207 -4.88 8.86 10.89
C HIS A 207 -5.94 9.22 11.95
N PHE A 208 -5.68 8.97 13.24
CA PHE A 208 -6.66 9.07 14.31
C PHE A 208 -6.64 10.45 14.98
N PHE A 209 -7.83 10.87 15.40
CA PHE A 209 -8.08 12.06 16.19
C PHE A 209 -8.58 11.66 17.57
N ALA A 210 -8.14 12.38 18.61
CA ALA A 210 -8.66 12.24 19.96
C ALA A 210 -9.38 13.52 20.44
N ARG A 211 -10.28 13.35 21.41
CA ARG A 211 -10.88 14.42 22.21
C ARG A 211 -10.99 13.95 23.65
N VAL A 212 -10.59 14.79 24.58
CA VAL A 212 -10.75 14.53 26.02
C VAL A 212 -12.22 14.65 26.45
N LEU A 213 -12.66 13.73 27.31
CA LEU A 213 -14.05 13.68 27.83
C LEU A 213 -14.16 14.13 29.30
N GLN A 214 -13.02 14.44 29.93
CA GLN A 214 -12.94 14.56 31.38
C GLN A 214 -12.19 15.81 31.85
N ASP A 215 -10.95 15.97 31.42
CA ASP A 215 -10.14 17.14 31.73
C ASP A 215 -10.51 18.31 30.80
N THR A 216 -10.99 19.42 31.39
CA THR A 216 -11.34 20.66 30.68
C THR A 216 -10.16 21.62 30.53
N THR A 217 -9.00 21.33 31.13
CA THR A 217 -7.76 22.12 31.01
C THR A 217 -6.74 21.48 30.05
N HIS A 218 -7.11 20.37 29.39
CA HIS A 218 -6.23 19.65 28.46
C HIS A 218 -5.77 20.52 27.26
N PRO A 219 -4.47 20.52 26.89
CA PRO A 219 -3.94 21.36 25.80
C PRO A 219 -4.66 21.21 24.46
N SER A 220 -5.16 20.00 24.14
CA SER A 220 -5.91 19.72 22.91
C SER A 220 -7.19 20.55 22.74
N LEU A 221 -7.76 21.09 23.83
CA LEU A 221 -8.95 21.94 23.78
C LEU A 221 -8.63 23.39 23.40
N PHE A 222 -7.39 23.85 23.64
CA PHE A 222 -6.94 25.21 23.36
C PHE A 222 -6.22 25.35 22.01
N LEU A 223 -5.59 24.28 21.51
CA LEU A 223 -5.01 24.21 20.17
C LEU A 223 -6.06 24.56 19.10
N ALA A 224 -5.78 25.49 18.17
CA ALA A 224 -6.72 25.85 17.13
C ALA A 224 -6.87 24.74 16.07
N ALA A 225 -8.03 24.70 15.40
CA ALA A 225 -8.31 23.71 14.34
C ALA A 225 -7.44 23.88 13.08
N GLN A 226 -6.74 25.02 12.97
CA GLN A 226 -5.81 25.40 11.92
C GLN A 226 -4.35 25.07 12.27
N GLU A 227 -4.02 25.01 13.57
CA GLU A 227 -2.70 24.63 14.11
C GLU A 227 -2.56 23.10 14.25
N ASP A 228 -3.69 22.39 14.26
CA ASP A 228 -3.76 20.92 14.28
C ASP A 228 -3.13 20.32 13.01
N ILE A 229 -2.08 19.52 13.20
CA ILE A 229 -1.17 19.07 12.13
C ILE A 229 -1.89 18.21 11.07
N LYS A 230 -1.38 18.29 9.83
CA LYS A 230 -1.76 17.36 8.76
C LYS A 230 -1.31 15.92 9.11
N GLU A 231 -1.92 14.96 8.43
CA GLU A 231 -1.52 13.56 8.46
C GLU A 231 -0.05 13.39 8.03
N ALA A 232 0.58 12.26 8.36
CA ALA A 232 1.73 11.82 7.57
C ALA A 232 1.25 11.65 6.11
N ALA A 233 1.94 12.26 5.15
CA ALA A 233 1.57 12.13 3.76
C ALA A 233 1.79 10.68 3.30
N SER A 234 0.74 10.03 2.82
CA SER A 234 0.90 8.93 1.86
C SER A 234 1.67 9.46 0.66
N PHE A 235 2.63 8.69 0.14
CA PHE A 235 3.64 9.09 -0.85
C PHE A 235 3.10 9.42 -2.26
N GLU A 236 1.80 9.68 -2.41
CA GLU A 236 1.15 9.92 -3.71
C GLU A 236 0.88 11.41 -4.02
N ASP A 237 0.81 12.29 -3.01
CA ASP A 237 0.51 13.71 -3.21
C ASP A 237 1.76 14.61 -3.27
N GLY A 238 1.78 15.48 -4.28
CA GLY A 238 2.95 16.25 -4.69
C GLY A 238 3.41 17.36 -3.74
N ILE A 239 4.66 17.79 -3.95
CA ILE A 239 5.35 18.82 -3.16
C ILE A 239 4.53 20.12 -3.11
N SER A 240 4.21 20.57 -1.89
CA SER A 240 3.72 21.92 -1.62
C SER A 240 4.35 22.45 -0.33
N THR A 241 5.44 23.20 -0.48
CA THR A 241 6.11 23.88 0.62
C THR A 241 5.26 25.05 1.12
N PRO A 242 5.10 25.25 2.44
CA PRO A 242 4.36 26.39 2.98
C PRO A 242 5.18 27.68 2.79
N VAL A 243 4.55 28.71 2.20
CA VAL A 243 5.14 30.05 2.11
C VAL A 243 5.21 30.66 3.51
N ALA A 244 6.43 30.87 4.01
CA ALA A 244 6.66 31.64 5.22
C ALA A 244 6.61 33.14 4.88
N ASN A 245 5.46 33.78 5.14
CA ASN A 245 5.41 35.25 5.18
C ASN A 245 6.13 35.79 6.42
N PRO A 246 6.75 36.99 6.37
CA PRO A 246 7.68 37.41 7.40
C PRO A 246 7.00 37.77 8.73
N ILE A 247 7.60 37.36 9.84
CA ILE A 247 7.32 37.95 11.15
C ILE A 247 8.23 39.18 11.29
N ASP A 248 7.62 40.36 11.36
CA ASP A 248 8.30 41.60 11.68
C ASP A 248 8.78 41.59 13.15
N VAL A 249 10.08 41.73 13.36
CA VAL A 249 10.70 41.87 14.68
C VAL A 249 11.75 42.99 14.60
N GLY A 250 11.29 44.23 14.80
CA GLY A 250 12.18 45.38 14.90
C GLY A 250 13.14 45.26 16.07
N VAL A 251 14.45 45.27 15.79
CA VAL A 251 15.53 45.26 16.79
C VAL A 251 16.09 46.68 16.96
N PRO A 252 16.04 47.27 18.17
CA PRO A 252 16.81 48.48 18.49
C PRO A 252 18.30 48.14 18.61
N THR A 253 19.17 48.94 18.01
CA THR A 253 20.62 48.90 18.26
C THR A 253 20.95 49.40 19.67
N PRO A 254 22.10 49.01 20.22
CA PRO A 254 23.19 49.98 20.21
C PRO A 254 24.60 49.41 19.93
N ILE A 255 25.35 50.17 19.13
CA ILE A 255 26.77 50.53 19.28
C ILE A 255 27.74 49.45 19.78
N ALA A 256 28.66 49.05 18.89
CA ALA A 256 29.96 48.47 19.26
C ALA A 256 31.07 49.52 19.09
N ASP A 257 32.19 49.36 19.80
CA ASP A 257 33.42 50.12 19.58
C ASP A 257 34.66 49.21 19.78
N SER A 258 35.68 49.47 18.95
CA SER A 258 37.14 49.19 19.01
C SER A 258 37.72 48.37 20.19
N THR A 259 38.74 47.48 20.05
CA THR A 259 39.64 47.17 18.92
C THR A 259 40.44 45.85 19.11
N GLU A 260 40.55 45.06 18.04
CA GLU A 260 41.73 44.36 17.46
C GLU A 260 42.76 43.43 18.20
N LEU A 261 43.35 42.55 17.35
CA LEU A 261 44.69 41.91 17.34
C LEU A 261 45.04 40.67 18.22
N GLY A 262 45.42 39.55 17.57
CA GLY A 262 46.76 38.97 17.86
C GLY A 262 47.07 37.44 17.89
N GLN A 263 46.93 36.69 16.77
CA GLN A 263 47.79 35.51 16.41
C GLN A 263 47.69 34.22 17.33
N PRO A 264 48.57 33.17 17.25
CA PRO A 264 48.14 31.90 16.61
C PRO A 264 48.54 30.54 17.28
N THR A 265 48.04 29.42 16.69
CA THR A 265 48.58 28.02 16.61
C THR A 265 49.63 27.50 17.63
N PRO A 266 49.51 26.25 18.17
CA PRO A 266 49.51 25.04 17.33
C PRO A 266 48.65 23.83 17.79
N ILE A 267 48.63 22.78 16.95
CA ILE A 267 47.91 21.50 17.16
C ILE A 267 48.91 20.37 17.50
N ALA A 268 48.47 19.40 18.30
CA ALA A 268 49.21 18.16 18.60
C ALA A 268 48.51 16.90 18.02
N ILE A 269 49.30 15.84 17.82
CA ILE A 269 48.95 14.53 17.26
C ILE A 269 48.52 13.63 18.46
N SER A 270 47.60 12.64 18.42
CA SER A 270 47.30 11.63 17.37
C SER A 270 45.92 10.95 17.53
N ALA A 271 45.52 10.25 16.45
CA ALA A 271 44.74 8.99 16.41
C ALA A 271 43.42 8.85 17.20
N GLY A 272 42.30 8.85 16.46
CA GLY A 272 41.01 8.28 16.87
C GLY A 272 40.14 8.04 15.63
N VAL A 273 39.60 6.83 15.48
CA VAL A 273 38.86 6.35 14.28
C VAL A 273 37.77 7.34 13.86
N GLY A 274 37.96 8.02 12.72
CA GLY A 274 37.12 9.13 12.30
C GLY A 274 35.90 8.71 11.47
N VAL A 275 34.74 9.21 11.88
CA VAL A 275 33.57 9.39 11.00
C VAL A 275 33.96 10.34 9.85
N PRO A 276 33.45 10.18 8.61
CA PRO A 276 33.72 11.13 7.53
C PRO A 276 33.30 12.55 7.92
N ALA A 277 34.25 13.48 7.90
CA ALA A 277 34.00 14.89 8.19
C ALA A 277 33.20 15.57 7.06
N PRO A 278 32.51 16.70 7.33
CA PRO A 278 31.83 17.46 6.28
C PRO A 278 32.78 17.85 5.16
N ILE A 279 32.35 17.66 3.90
CA ILE A 279 33.14 18.05 2.73
C ILE A 279 33.18 19.58 2.67
N ALA A 280 34.38 20.15 2.69
CA ALA A 280 34.58 21.59 2.65
C ALA A 280 34.06 22.23 1.36
N GLU A 281 33.65 23.50 1.44
CA GLU A 281 33.12 24.26 0.30
C GLU A 281 34.10 24.30 -0.87
N GLY A 282 33.79 23.58 -1.94
CA GLY A 282 34.49 23.70 -3.21
C GLY A 282 34.14 25.01 -3.92
N PRO A 283 35.01 25.55 -4.78
CA PRO A 283 34.70 26.73 -5.57
C PRO A 283 33.45 26.47 -6.46
N PRO A 284 32.59 27.48 -6.67
CA PRO A 284 31.28 27.28 -7.29
C PRO A 284 31.38 26.67 -8.70
N SER A 285 30.53 25.67 -8.96
CA SER A 285 30.43 24.99 -10.27
C SER A 285 30.33 26.01 -11.40
N ARG A 286 31.20 25.86 -12.40
CA ARG A 286 31.44 26.93 -13.37
C ARG A 286 30.51 26.91 -14.59
N TYR A 287 29.56 25.96 -14.64
CA TYR A 287 28.93 25.59 -15.92
C TYR A 287 27.42 25.37 -15.98
N VAL A 288 26.70 25.45 -14.87
CA VAL A 288 25.26 25.80 -14.88
C VAL A 288 25.13 27.33 -14.98
N LEU A 289 24.05 27.85 -15.58
CA LEU A 289 23.86 29.30 -15.73
C LEU A 289 23.77 29.98 -14.36
N SER A 290 24.74 30.85 -14.05
CA SER A 290 24.93 31.42 -12.70
C SER A 290 23.78 32.26 -12.17
N THR A 291 22.83 32.65 -13.04
CA THR A 291 21.58 33.32 -12.66
C THR A 291 20.51 32.38 -12.12
N ARG A 292 20.53 31.07 -12.44
CA ARG A 292 19.50 30.09 -12.03
C ARG A 292 19.90 29.20 -10.85
N ILE A 293 21.19 29.00 -10.59
CA ILE A 293 21.66 28.19 -9.43
C ILE A 293 21.19 28.80 -8.09
N ASN A 294 21.00 30.12 -8.04
CA ASN A 294 20.57 30.84 -6.85
C ASN A 294 19.09 30.54 -6.49
N ASP A 295 18.26 30.22 -7.48
CA ASP A 295 16.84 29.88 -7.32
C ASP A 295 16.67 28.44 -6.80
N TRP A 296 17.69 27.59 -6.96
CA TRP A 296 17.69 26.24 -6.41
C TRP A 296 17.84 26.26 -4.89
N ALA A 297 17.08 25.38 -4.22
CA ALA A 297 17.22 25.11 -2.79
C ALA A 297 18.64 24.63 -2.46
N GLU A 298 19.08 24.87 -1.22
CA GLU A 298 20.47 24.62 -0.78
C GLU A 298 20.98 23.22 -1.14
N TYR A 299 20.16 22.19 -0.97
CA TYR A 299 20.48 20.81 -1.34
C TYR A 299 20.73 20.62 -2.85
N ALA A 300 19.90 21.23 -3.70
CA ALA A 300 20.05 21.13 -5.16
C ALA A 300 21.31 21.84 -5.69
N ARG A 301 21.91 22.75 -4.89
CA ARG A 301 23.24 23.33 -5.18
C ARG A 301 24.40 22.38 -4.85
N GLN A 302 24.20 21.44 -3.94
CA GLN A 302 25.20 20.42 -3.57
C GLN A 302 25.30 19.33 -4.65
N HIS A 303 24.19 19.01 -5.32
CA HIS A 303 24.10 18.00 -6.40
C HIS A 303 23.59 18.61 -7.72
N PRO A 304 24.34 19.54 -8.34
CA PRO A 304 23.86 20.34 -9.48
C PRO A 304 23.62 19.54 -10.77
N ILE A 305 24.23 18.34 -10.92
CA ILE A 305 23.96 17.45 -12.05
C ILE A 305 22.57 16.82 -11.91
N HIS A 306 22.23 16.30 -10.74
CA HIS A 306 20.94 15.71 -10.43
C HIS A 306 19.82 16.74 -10.54
N ALA A 307 20.01 17.93 -9.96
CA ALA A 307 19.08 19.05 -10.08
C ALA A 307 18.82 19.44 -11.56
N MET A 308 19.88 19.60 -12.36
CA MET A 308 19.79 19.93 -13.79
C MET A 308 19.08 18.85 -14.64
N ILE A 309 19.05 17.59 -14.19
CA ILE A 309 18.35 16.49 -14.89
C ILE A 309 16.86 16.47 -14.55
N CYS A 310 16.47 16.77 -13.30
CA CYS A 310 15.07 16.79 -12.89
C CYS A 310 14.37 18.14 -13.17
N ASP A 311 15.11 19.24 -13.28
CA ASP A 311 14.55 20.58 -13.53
C ASP A 311 13.96 20.69 -14.96
N PRO A 312 12.64 20.96 -15.12
CA PRO A 312 12.01 21.12 -16.43
C PRO A 312 12.51 22.31 -17.25
N GLN A 313 13.16 23.30 -16.61
CA GLN A 313 13.68 24.50 -17.29
C GLN A 313 14.97 24.26 -18.10
N TYR A 314 15.54 23.05 -18.03
CA TYR A 314 16.75 22.64 -18.76
C TYR A 314 16.39 21.61 -19.83
N SER A 315 16.57 21.97 -21.09
CA SER A 315 16.39 21.02 -22.20
C SER A 315 17.54 20.00 -22.24
N ASP A 316 17.34 18.85 -22.88
CA ASP A 316 18.43 17.88 -23.12
C ASP A 316 19.66 18.52 -23.76
N ALA A 317 19.45 19.50 -24.65
CA ALA A 317 20.53 20.26 -25.26
C ALA A 317 21.28 21.14 -24.24
N ASP A 318 20.63 21.66 -23.19
CA ASP A 318 21.29 22.39 -22.10
C ASP A 318 22.08 21.46 -21.19
N VAL A 319 21.49 20.33 -20.79
CA VAL A 319 22.13 19.33 -19.92
C VAL A 319 23.37 18.74 -20.62
N VAL A 320 23.23 18.30 -21.88
CA VAL A 320 24.35 17.79 -22.68
C VAL A 320 25.41 18.87 -22.96
N ARG A 321 25.00 20.13 -23.16
CA ARG A 321 25.91 21.26 -23.35
C ARG A 321 26.67 21.63 -22.07
N ALA A 322 26.08 21.48 -20.89
CA ALA A 322 26.77 21.65 -19.61
C ALA A 322 27.78 20.51 -19.39
N LEU A 323 27.32 19.26 -19.53
CA LEU A 323 28.13 18.04 -19.38
C LEU A 323 29.23 17.86 -20.47
N SER A 324 29.24 18.68 -21.53
CA SER A 324 30.27 18.64 -22.57
C SER A 324 31.38 19.69 -22.42
N LYS A 325 31.33 20.51 -21.36
CA LYS A 325 32.40 21.43 -20.98
C LYS A 325 33.40 20.69 -20.07
N PRO A 326 34.66 21.16 -19.92
CA PRO A 326 35.66 20.48 -19.07
C PRO A 326 35.24 20.49 -17.59
N LEU A 327 34.80 19.35 -17.10
CA LEU A 327 34.32 19.17 -15.73
C LEU A 327 35.48 19.19 -14.72
N THR A 328 35.24 19.76 -13.54
CA THR A 328 36.15 19.69 -12.40
C THR A 328 36.18 18.30 -11.78
N ALA A 329 37.21 18.00 -10.97
CA ALA A 329 37.28 16.73 -10.25
C ALA A 329 36.06 16.46 -9.33
N PHE A 330 35.46 17.52 -8.77
CA PHE A 330 34.21 17.42 -8.02
C PHE A 330 33.04 17.05 -8.92
N GLU A 331 32.82 17.77 -10.02
CA GLU A 331 31.74 17.47 -10.97
C GLU A 331 31.88 16.06 -11.59
N CYS A 332 33.10 15.60 -11.85
CA CYS A 332 33.38 14.21 -12.25
C CYS A 332 32.98 13.18 -11.20
N SER A 333 33.13 13.47 -9.90
CA SER A 333 32.64 12.56 -8.84
C SER A 333 31.11 12.46 -8.82
N GLN A 334 30.41 13.54 -9.15
CA GLN A 334 28.95 13.61 -9.12
C GLN A 334 28.27 12.79 -10.22
N ILE A 335 28.96 12.47 -11.32
CA ILE A 335 28.45 11.66 -12.44
C ILE A 335 27.94 10.28 -11.99
N CYS A 336 28.60 9.69 -11.00
CA CYS A 336 28.28 8.36 -10.48
C CYS A 336 27.66 8.40 -9.07
N PHE A 337 27.48 9.60 -8.49
CA PHE A 337 27.12 9.76 -7.09
C PHE A 337 25.63 9.48 -6.83
N PRO A 338 25.27 8.63 -5.84
CA PRO A 338 23.89 8.41 -5.44
C PRO A 338 23.37 9.60 -4.60
N ASP A 339 22.21 10.16 -4.95
CA ASP A 339 21.54 11.24 -4.20
C ASP A 339 20.87 10.68 -2.92
N PRO A 340 21.35 10.98 -1.70
CA PRO A 340 20.80 10.37 -0.47
C PRO A 340 19.35 10.76 -0.14
N ASN A 341 18.85 11.86 -0.72
CA ASN A 341 17.49 12.34 -0.50
C ASN A 341 16.51 11.86 -1.59
N HIS A 342 17.01 11.50 -2.79
CA HIS A 342 16.26 10.80 -3.83
C HIS A 342 16.64 9.32 -3.87
N PHE A 343 16.40 8.58 -2.79
CA PHE A 343 16.52 7.11 -2.75
C PHE A 343 17.90 6.55 -3.13
N ASN A 344 19.01 7.28 -2.97
CA ASN A 344 20.33 6.92 -3.54
C ASN A 344 20.34 6.78 -5.08
N ALA A 345 19.41 7.43 -5.80
CA ALA A 345 19.39 7.46 -7.25
C ALA A 345 20.61 8.18 -7.82
N THR A 346 21.29 7.55 -8.78
CA THR A 346 22.40 8.16 -9.53
C THR A 346 21.87 8.97 -10.72
N PRO A 347 22.67 9.86 -11.36
CA PRO A 347 22.25 10.61 -12.54
C PRO A 347 21.70 9.76 -13.70
N LEU A 348 22.12 8.50 -13.82
CA LEU A 348 21.55 7.56 -14.79
C LEU A 348 20.11 7.15 -14.47
N HIS A 349 19.76 6.95 -13.19
CA HIS A 349 18.38 6.65 -12.78
C HIS A 349 17.47 7.83 -13.12
N LEU A 350 17.90 9.04 -12.76
CA LEU A 350 17.16 10.27 -13.01
C LEU A 350 16.98 10.53 -14.51
N ALA A 351 18.05 10.44 -15.32
CA ALA A 351 17.96 10.64 -16.77
C ALA A 351 17.12 9.56 -17.49
N ALA A 352 17.08 8.34 -16.94
CA ALA A 352 16.27 7.24 -17.43
C ALA A 352 14.77 7.44 -17.13
N GLY A 353 14.42 7.77 -15.89
CA GLY A 353 13.05 8.06 -15.47
C GLY A 353 12.48 9.32 -16.12
N GLU A 354 13.33 10.34 -16.34
CA GLU A 354 12.98 11.57 -17.05
C GLU A 354 12.84 11.38 -18.58
N CYS A 355 13.07 10.18 -19.14
CA CYS A 355 13.01 9.90 -20.58
C CYS A 355 13.98 10.75 -21.42
N ARG A 356 15.20 11.04 -20.92
CA ARG A 356 16.20 11.92 -21.56
C ARG A 356 17.36 11.12 -22.22
N PRO A 357 17.16 10.47 -23.38
CA PRO A 357 18.15 9.55 -23.95
C PRO A 357 19.48 10.24 -24.31
N SER A 358 19.43 11.49 -24.76
CA SER A 358 20.63 12.30 -25.07
C SER A 358 21.52 12.50 -23.83
N VAL A 359 20.89 12.63 -22.66
CA VAL A 359 21.57 12.78 -21.37
C VAL A 359 22.12 11.44 -20.90
N VAL A 360 21.38 10.33 -21.06
CA VAL A 360 21.87 8.98 -20.77
C VAL A 360 23.10 8.64 -21.61
N GLU A 361 23.05 8.88 -22.93
CA GLU A 361 24.18 8.70 -23.85
C GLU A 361 25.38 9.55 -23.42
N LYS A 362 25.15 10.81 -23.03
CA LYS A 362 26.22 11.69 -22.55
C LYS A 362 26.84 11.24 -21.22
N LEU A 363 26.03 10.86 -20.22
CA LEU A 363 26.52 10.38 -18.92
C LEU A 363 27.37 9.12 -19.09
N LEU A 364 26.94 8.17 -19.92
CA LEU A 364 27.72 6.97 -20.23
C LEU A 364 29.06 7.32 -20.90
N SER A 365 29.10 8.29 -21.82
CA SER A 365 30.35 8.77 -22.44
C SER A 365 31.33 9.43 -21.46
N LEU A 366 30.87 9.84 -20.27
CA LEU A 366 31.69 10.45 -19.22
C LEU A 366 32.06 9.45 -18.10
N GLY A 367 31.79 8.16 -18.27
CA GLY A 367 32.18 7.12 -17.32
C GLY A 367 31.08 6.59 -16.40
N ALA A 368 29.83 7.07 -16.52
CA ALA A 368 28.71 6.58 -15.69
C ALA A 368 28.41 5.07 -15.86
N GLY A 369 29.05 4.39 -16.80
CA GLY A 369 28.99 2.94 -17.00
C GLY A 369 29.36 2.09 -15.77
N THR A 370 30.03 2.65 -14.75
CA THR A 370 30.19 1.98 -13.44
C THR A 370 28.87 1.81 -12.70
N SER A 371 27.93 2.74 -12.88
CA SER A 371 26.67 2.84 -12.13
C SER A 371 25.47 2.20 -12.85
N LEU A 372 25.70 1.48 -13.96
CA LEU A 372 24.68 0.69 -14.67
C LEU A 372 24.03 -0.41 -13.81
N TYR A 373 24.77 -0.91 -12.81
CA TYR A 373 24.33 -1.94 -11.87
C TYR A 373 24.18 -1.42 -10.43
N SER A 374 24.32 -0.10 -10.23
CA SER A 374 23.98 0.53 -8.94
C SER A 374 22.48 0.39 -8.70
N ARG A 375 22.11 0.01 -7.48
CA ARG A 375 20.71 0.02 -7.03
C ARG A 375 20.42 1.25 -6.18
N ASP A 376 19.22 1.78 -6.31
CA ASP A 376 18.64 2.73 -5.37
C ASP A 376 18.27 2.02 -4.02
N THR A 377 17.68 2.75 -3.07
CA THR A 377 17.22 2.18 -1.79
C THR A 377 16.01 1.26 -1.91
N THR A 378 15.26 1.31 -3.00
CA THR A 378 14.15 0.37 -3.29
C THR A 378 14.61 -0.89 -4.03
N GLY A 379 15.86 -0.92 -4.50
CA GLY A 379 16.50 -2.05 -5.17
C GLY A 379 16.47 -1.98 -6.71
N LEU A 380 15.94 -0.92 -7.30
CA LEU A 380 15.81 -0.68 -8.74
C LEU A 380 17.13 -0.27 -9.38
N LEU A 381 17.29 -0.58 -10.67
CA LEU A 381 18.40 -0.17 -11.54
C LEU A 381 18.00 1.01 -12.45
N PRO A 382 18.95 1.69 -13.12
CA PRO A 382 18.63 2.73 -14.11
C PRO A 382 17.72 2.23 -15.25
N VAL A 383 17.85 0.95 -15.63
CA VAL A 383 17.02 0.34 -16.68
C VAL A 383 15.57 0.11 -16.21
N ASP A 384 15.36 -0.08 -14.91
CA ASP A 384 14.03 -0.25 -14.33
C ASP A 384 13.27 1.09 -14.27
N TYR A 385 13.99 2.20 -14.00
CA TYR A 385 13.44 3.57 -14.12
C TYR A 385 12.94 3.86 -15.55
N ALA A 386 13.70 3.49 -16.59
CA ALA A 386 13.24 3.62 -17.97
C ALA A 386 12.03 2.70 -18.28
N GLU A 387 11.94 1.52 -17.65
CA GLU A 387 10.80 0.62 -17.84
C GLU A 387 9.54 1.09 -17.09
N GLN A 388 9.68 1.69 -15.90
CA GLN A 388 8.59 2.36 -15.19
C GLN A 388 8.07 3.56 -16.00
N ALA A 389 8.96 4.41 -16.50
CA ALA A 389 8.57 5.53 -17.36
C ALA A 389 7.85 5.07 -18.63
N LEU A 390 8.27 3.93 -19.23
CA LEU A 390 7.56 3.32 -20.36
C LEU A 390 6.16 2.81 -19.98
N LYS A 391 6.00 2.13 -18.84
CA LYS A 391 4.69 1.67 -18.34
C LYS A 391 3.75 2.86 -18.10
N ASN A 392 4.25 3.93 -17.51
CA ASN A 392 3.51 5.15 -17.25
C ASN A 392 3.09 5.86 -18.55
N ALA A 393 4.00 5.97 -19.53
CA ALA A 393 3.68 6.56 -20.84
C ALA A 393 2.64 5.75 -21.63
N VAL A 394 2.67 4.41 -21.55
CA VAL A 394 1.67 3.53 -22.19
C VAL A 394 0.29 3.64 -21.54
N ALA A 395 0.22 3.92 -20.23
CA ALA A 395 -1.05 4.07 -19.51
C ALA A 395 -1.87 5.33 -19.91
N VAL A 396 -1.24 6.34 -20.51
CA VAL A 396 -1.90 7.61 -20.89
C VAL A 396 -2.58 7.54 -22.27
N GLY A 397 -2.14 6.64 -23.14
CA GLY A 397 -2.74 6.40 -24.46
C GLY A 397 -2.35 7.41 -25.57
N PRO A 398 -2.44 7.03 -26.86
CA PRO A 398 -1.94 7.84 -27.96
C PRO A 398 -3.03 8.66 -28.66
N LEU A 399 -3.19 9.94 -28.31
CA LEU A 399 -3.89 10.91 -29.18
C LEU A 399 -3.58 12.37 -28.83
N VAL A 400 -2.84 13.06 -29.71
CA VAL A 400 -3.21 14.32 -30.39
C VAL A 400 -1.97 14.88 -31.10
N ARG A 401 -2.02 14.95 -32.44
CA ARG A 401 -1.20 15.88 -33.21
C ARG A 401 -2.07 17.11 -33.51
N GLY A 402 -2.05 18.07 -32.60
CA GLY A 402 -2.82 19.31 -32.67
C GLY A 402 -2.17 20.34 -31.75
N ALA A 403 -2.04 21.58 -32.23
CA ALA A 403 -1.27 22.60 -31.53
C ALA A 403 -2.17 23.46 -30.64
N GLU A 404 -1.79 23.61 -29.38
CA GLU A 404 -1.99 24.82 -28.58
C GLU A 404 -0.91 24.87 -27.49
N GLU A 405 -0.43 26.06 -27.14
CA GLU A 405 0.77 26.23 -26.32
C GLU A 405 0.45 26.22 -24.81
N ASN A 406 1.40 25.73 -24.00
CA ASN A 406 1.39 25.74 -22.52
C ASN A 406 0.61 24.63 -21.77
N GLY A 407 0.51 23.43 -22.35
CA GLY A 407 0.29 22.20 -21.56
C GLY A 407 1.60 21.63 -20.97
N PRO A 408 1.56 20.86 -19.86
CA PRO A 408 2.74 20.17 -19.35
C PRO A 408 3.25 19.12 -20.36
N LEU A 409 4.58 19.04 -20.53
CA LEU A 409 5.23 18.25 -21.58
C LEU A 409 5.00 16.74 -21.42
N THR A 410 4.03 16.19 -22.15
CA THR A 410 3.87 14.75 -22.38
C THR A 410 5.00 14.20 -23.24
N ARG A 411 6.14 13.88 -22.61
CA ARG A 411 7.32 13.30 -23.29
C ARG A 411 6.93 12.00 -24.01
N GLU A 412 7.19 11.93 -25.32
CA GLU A 412 6.75 10.78 -26.13
C GLU A 412 7.34 9.43 -25.66
N PRO A 413 6.61 8.31 -25.79
CA PRO A 413 7.07 6.98 -25.38
C PRO A 413 8.43 6.56 -25.97
N GLY A 414 8.81 7.10 -27.14
CA GLY A 414 10.11 6.87 -27.77
C GLY A 414 11.31 7.28 -26.91
N GLY A 415 11.16 8.27 -26.01
CA GLY A 415 12.19 8.66 -25.06
C GLY A 415 12.52 7.53 -24.07
N ALA A 416 11.50 6.94 -23.45
CA ALA A 416 11.65 5.81 -22.53
C ALA A 416 12.22 4.57 -23.24
N VAL A 417 11.72 4.24 -24.44
CA VAL A 417 12.21 3.13 -25.26
C VAL A 417 13.69 3.30 -25.59
N ARG A 418 14.13 4.50 -26.01
CA ARG A 418 15.54 4.78 -26.32
C ARG A 418 16.42 4.75 -25.07
N CYS A 419 15.98 5.31 -23.95
CA CYS A 419 16.70 5.18 -22.67
C CYS A 419 16.93 3.71 -22.30
N LYS A 420 15.87 2.88 -22.34
CA LYS A 420 15.97 1.44 -22.03
C LYS A 420 16.91 0.72 -23.00
N ALA A 421 16.81 0.98 -24.30
CA ALA A 421 17.67 0.38 -25.31
C ALA A 421 19.15 0.72 -25.10
N THR A 422 19.48 2.00 -24.92
CA THR A 422 20.86 2.47 -24.67
C THR A 422 21.45 1.85 -23.39
N LEU A 423 20.67 1.77 -22.31
CA LEU A 423 21.11 1.15 -21.06
C LEU A 423 21.36 -0.36 -21.21
N VAL A 424 20.44 -1.10 -21.85
CA VAL A 424 20.61 -2.55 -22.10
C VAL A 424 21.83 -2.82 -22.98
N VAL A 425 22.05 -2.01 -24.02
CA VAL A 425 23.25 -2.13 -24.88
C VAL A 425 24.53 -1.85 -24.09
N ALA A 426 24.56 -0.82 -23.25
CA ALA A 426 25.72 -0.50 -22.42
C ALA A 426 26.01 -1.60 -21.36
N MET A 427 24.97 -2.20 -20.78
CA MET A 427 25.09 -3.36 -19.88
C MET A 427 25.63 -4.60 -20.62
N ALA A 428 25.13 -4.88 -21.82
CA ALA A 428 25.62 -6.00 -22.64
C ALA A 428 27.09 -5.81 -23.07
N GLN A 429 27.46 -4.60 -23.49
CA GLN A 429 28.85 -4.26 -23.81
C GLN A 429 29.77 -4.38 -22.59
N ARG A 430 29.30 -3.96 -21.41
CA ARG A 430 30.08 -4.09 -20.17
C ARG A 430 30.23 -5.55 -19.74
N ALA A 431 29.19 -6.37 -19.85
CA ALA A 431 29.26 -7.81 -19.61
C ALA A 431 30.22 -8.50 -20.58
N ALA A 432 30.19 -8.16 -21.87
CA ALA A 432 31.16 -8.66 -22.85
C ALA A 432 32.61 -8.28 -22.49
N SER A 433 32.85 -7.03 -22.05
CA SER A 433 34.18 -6.58 -21.58
C SER A 433 34.67 -7.24 -20.28
N GLN A 434 33.82 -8.03 -19.62
CA GLN A 434 34.13 -8.77 -18.40
C GLN A 434 34.11 -10.30 -18.60
N GLY A 435 33.74 -10.78 -19.79
CA GLY A 435 33.44 -12.19 -20.07
C GLY A 435 34.54 -13.00 -20.77
N ASP A 436 35.71 -12.40 -21.03
CA ASP A 436 36.72 -12.97 -21.93
C ASP A 436 37.64 -14.01 -21.24
N SER A 437 37.07 -15.12 -20.77
CA SER A 437 37.81 -16.31 -20.29
C SER A 437 36.97 -17.61 -20.18
N ALA A 438 36.18 -17.98 -21.19
CA ALA A 438 35.72 -19.37 -21.38
C ALA A 438 35.18 -19.66 -22.80
N ASP A 439 35.97 -20.41 -23.56
CA ASP A 439 35.66 -21.24 -24.75
C ASP A 439 34.39 -21.02 -25.60
N VAL A 440 34.69 -20.57 -26.81
CA VAL A 440 33.85 -20.60 -28.03
C VAL A 440 33.35 -22.01 -28.38
N VAL A 441 32.05 -22.12 -28.68
CA VAL A 441 31.55 -23.05 -29.73
C VAL A 441 30.63 -22.28 -30.68
N THR A 442 30.93 -22.32 -31.99
CA THR A 442 30.20 -21.58 -33.02
C THR A 442 29.17 -22.44 -33.75
N SER A 443 28.03 -21.84 -34.10
CA SER A 443 27.29 -22.18 -35.33
C SER A 443 26.74 -20.91 -35.99
N ARG A 444 26.70 -20.88 -37.33
CA ARG A 444 26.38 -19.69 -38.14
C ARG A 444 25.20 -19.98 -39.09
N SER A 445 24.25 -19.03 -39.19
CA SER A 445 23.59 -18.59 -40.44
C SER A 445 22.70 -17.37 -40.11
N ARG A 446 22.54 -16.26 -40.87
CA ARG A 446 22.71 -15.92 -42.31
C ARG A 446 21.72 -16.63 -43.24
N ASN A 447 21.01 -16.03 -44.21
CA ASN A 447 20.87 -14.67 -44.81
C ASN A 447 19.53 -14.73 -45.63
N ASP A 448 18.76 -13.71 -46.04
CA ASP A 448 18.71 -12.23 -45.96
C ASP A 448 17.23 -11.75 -46.14
N ASP A 449 16.98 -10.43 -46.12
CA ASP A 449 15.99 -9.58 -46.86
C ASP A 449 14.63 -10.15 -47.37
N CYS A 450 13.43 -9.60 -47.09
CA CYS A 450 12.86 -8.24 -47.26
C CYS A 450 12.20 -7.97 -48.64
N VAL A 451 10.91 -7.56 -48.68
CA VAL A 451 10.25 -6.68 -49.70
C VAL A 451 8.74 -6.44 -49.41
N GLU A 452 8.33 -5.19 -49.65
CA GLU A 452 7.05 -4.49 -49.99
C GLU A 452 5.77 -5.29 -50.41
N LEU A 453 4.53 -4.75 -50.45
CA LEU A 453 3.83 -3.57 -49.88
C LEU A 453 2.28 -3.72 -50.03
N GLU A 454 1.52 -2.95 -49.22
CA GLU A 454 0.15 -2.40 -49.44
C GLU A 454 -1.11 -3.22 -49.87
N SER A 455 -2.10 -3.15 -48.98
CA SER A 455 -3.54 -2.88 -49.25
C SER A 455 -4.50 -3.97 -49.77
N THR A 456 -5.54 -4.29 -48.98
CA THR A 456 -6.96 -3.86 -49.21
C THR A 456 -7.88 -4.48 -48.12
N ALA A 457 -9.18 -4.18 -48.14
CA ALA A 457 -10.07 -4.35 -46.99
C ALA A 457 -10.90 -5.65 -46.96
N GLN A 458 -11.17 -6.12 -45.73
CA GLN A 458 -12.38 -6.83 -45.28
C GLN A 458 -12.99 -7.92 -46.20
N HIS A 459 -12.79 -9.20 -45.87
CA HIS A 459 -13.90 -10.07 -45.41
C HIS A 459 -13.47 -11.44 -44.82
N SER A 460 -14.16 -11.82 -43.74
CA SER A 460 -14.43 -13.18 -43.22
C SER A 460 -13.37 -14.30 -43.26
N SER A 461 -12.90 -14.66 -42.06
CA SER A 461 -12.73 -16.04 -41.55
C SER A 461 -11.92 -17.07 -42.37
N ARG A 462 -10.69 -17.37 -41.92
CA ARG A 462 -10.08 -18.71 -42.07
C ARG A 462 -9.03 -19.06 -41.00
N ASP A 463 -9.53 -19.58 -39.88
CA ASP A 463 -8.94 -20.70 -39.10
C ASP A 463 -7.41 -20.70 -38.83
N GLU A 464 -6.86 -19.63 -38.23
CA GLU A 464 -5.62 -19.78 -37.43
C GLU A 464 -5.94 -20.54 -36.14
N ARG A 465 -5.69 -21.86 -36.15
CA ARG A 465 -6.01 -22.74 -35.02
C ARG A 465 -5.09 -22.46 -33.82
N PRO A 466 -5.62 -22.09 -32.65
CA PRO A 466 -4.81 -21.97 -31.45
C PRO A 466 -4.37 -23.37 -31.00
N THR A 467 -3.05 -23.61 -30.96
CA THR A 467 -2.48 -24.88 -30.51
C THR A 467 -2.80 -25.14 -29.03
N GLY A 468 -3.45 -26.29 -28.78
CA GLY A 468 -3.88 -26.74 -27.45
C GLY A 468 -5.17 -26.08 -26.93
N GLY A 469 -6.33 -26.44 -27.49
CA GLY A 469 -7.66 -26.02 -27.02
C GLY A 469 -8.77 -27.06 -27.31
N CYS A 470 -9.79 -27.13 -26.45
CA CYS A 470 -10.96 -28.01 -26.57
C CYS A 470 -12.01 -27.38 -27.50
N THR A 471 -12.36 -28.07 -28.58
CA THR A 471 -13.31 -27.59 -29.61
C THR A 471 -14.78 -27.66 -29.18
N CYS A 472 -15.09 -28.02 -27.93
CA CYS A 472 -16.45 -28.27 -27.44
C CYS A 472 -17.34 -27.01 -27.33
N GLY A 473 -16.79 -25.80 -27.50
CA GLY A 473 -17.49 -24.52 -27.34
C GLY A 473 -17.92 -24.15 -25.91
N ARG A 474 -17.60 -24.99 -24.90
CA ARG A 474 -18.01 -24.81 -23.49
C ARG A 474 -16.88 -24.48 -22.53
N CYS A 475 -15.63 -24.47 -22.99
CA CYS A 475 -14.48 -24.12 -22.16
C CYS A 475 -14.25 -22.61 -22.12
N SER A 476 -14.04 -22.05 -20.92
CA SER A 476 -13.60 -20.66 -20.78
C SER A 476 -12.24 -20.49 -21.47
N GLY A 477 -12.17 -19.53 -22.40
CA GLY A 477 -11.00 -19.29 -23.25
C GLY A 477 -10.66 -20.43 -24.22
N GLY A 478 -11.54 -21.42 -24.40
CA GLY A 478 -11.31 -22.57 -25.27
C GLY A 478 -10.39 -23.66 -24.69
N TRP A 479 -9.99 -23.59 -23.42
CA TRP A 479 -9.12 -24.62 -22.81
C TRP A 479 -9.45 -24.98 -21.35
N LEU A 480 -10.08 -24.10 -20.57
CA LEU A 480 -10.44 -24.39 -19.17
C LEU A 480 -11.88 -24.91 -19.09
N SER A 481 -12.07 -26.16 -18.64
CA SER A 481 -13.41 -26.76 -18.63
C SER A 481 -14.27 -26.28 -17.43
N PRO A 482 -15.61 -26.37 -17.52
CA PRO A 482 -16.50 -26.06 -16.40
C PRO A 482 -16.26 -26.95 -15.16
N ILE A 483 -15.83 -28.21 -15.35
CA ILE A 483 -15.46 -29.11 -14.25
C ILE A 483 -14.17 -28.64 -13.58
N MET A 484 -13.16 -28.24 -14.36
CA MET A 484 -11.92 -27.66 -13.81
C MET A 484 -12.18 -26.35 -13.06
N LEU A 485 -13.03 -25.46 -13.59
CA LEU A 485 -13.43 -24.22 -12.92
C LEU A 485 -14.11 -24.48 -11.56
N HIS A 486 -15.01 -25.47 -11.50
CA HIS A 486 -15.67 -25.84 -10.25
C HIS A 486 -14.69 -26.41 -9.21
N GLN A 487 -13.75 -27.26 -9.63
CA GLN A 487 -12.72 -27.80 -8.73
C GLN A 487 -11.73 -26.71 -8.28
N ILE A 488 -11.29 -25.81 -9.17
CA ILE A 488 -10.47 -24.63 -8.84
C ILE A 488 -11.19 -23.74 -7.82
N HIS A 489 -12.48 -23.45 -8.02
CA HIS A 489 -13.29 -22.69 -7.05
C HIS A 489 -13.29 -23.35 -5.67
N ARG A 490 -13.60 -24.65 -5.61
CA ARG A 490 -13.65 -25.41 -4.35
C ARG A 490 -12.29 -25.46 -3.64
N CYS A 491 -11.23 -25.81 -4.36
CA CYS A 491 -9.89 -25.89 -3.79
C CYS A 491 -9.40 -24.52 -3.31
N ALA A 492 -9.66 -23.45 -4.06
CA ALA A 492 -9.29 -22.08 -3.65
C ALA A 492 -10.06 -21.61 -2.40
N HIS A 493 -11.38 -21.84 -2.35
CA HIS A 493 -12.20 -21.50 -1.18
C HIS A 493 -11.78 -22.31 0.06
N ALA A 494 -11.56 -23.62 -0.10
CA ALA A 494 -11.11 -24.48 1.00
C ALA A 494 -9.72 -24.10 1.50
N ALA A 495 -8.81 -23.73 0.59
CA ALA A 495 -7.47 -23.28 0.93
C ALA A 495 -7.47 -21.94 1.68
N ALA A 496 -8.24 -20.96 1.21
CA ALA A 496 -8.35 -19.66 1.86
C ALA A 496 -8.91 -19.78 3.30
N GLU A 497 -9.93 -20.62 3.49
CA GLU A 497 -10.52 -20.87 4.80
C GLU A 497 -9.58 -21.64 5.74
N ALA A 498 -8.89 -22.67 5.25
CA ALA A 498 -7.92 -23.43 6.04
C ALA A 498 -6.75 -22.55 6.52
N VAL A 499 -6.24 -21.65 5.66
CA VAL A 499 -5.21 -20.67 6.03
C VAL A 499 -5.72 -19.72 7.13
N ARG A 500 -6.97 -19.23 7.03
CA ARG A 500 -7.58 -18.38 8.06
C ARG A 500 -7.79 -19.10 9.38
N GLN A 501 -8.30 -20.32 9.34
CA GLN A 501 -8.63 -21.10 10.53
C GLN A 501 -7.37 -21.38 11.38
N GLU A 502 -6.26 -21.77 10.75
CA GLU A 502 -4.99 -21.97 11.46
C GLU A 502 -4.38 -20.64 11.95
N MET A 503 -4.52 -19.54 11.20
CA MET A 503 -4.10 -18.21 11.69
C MET A 503 -4.80 -17.76 12.99
N VAL A 504 -6.00 -18.25 13.31
CA VAL A 504 -6.70 -17.95 14.57
C VAL A 504 -6.12 -18.76 15.74
N GLY A 505 -5.61 -19.97 15.51
CA GLY A 505 -5.00 -20.81 16.54
C GLY A 505 -3.51 -20.52 16.79
N LEU A 506 -2.77 -20.06 15.78
CA LEU A 506 -1.30 -20.01 15.81
C LEU A 506 -0.73 -18.70 16.37
N ARG A 507 0.08 -18.85 17.44
CA ARG A 507 0.86 -17.75 18.02
C ARG A 507 2.10 -17.45 17.15
N PRO A 508 2.46 -16.17 16.91
CA PRO A 508 3.70 -15.81 16.22
C PRO A 508 4.95 -16.24 17.01
N ASP A 509 5.99 -16.67 16.29
CA ASP A 509 7.28 -17.07 16.87
C ASP A 509 8.07 -15.90 17.48
N GLU A 510 7.81 -14.67 17.02
CA GLU A 510 8.42 -13.47 17.58
C GLU A 510 7.44 -12.30 17.61
N ILE A 511 7.40 -11.62 18.78
CA ILE A 511 6.54 -10.47 19.06
C ILE A 511 7.43 -9.30 19.47
N ARG A 512 7.65 -8.34 18.56
CA ARG A 512 8.38 -7.09 18.85
C ARG A 512 7.51 -5.87 18.62
N GLY A 513 6.85 -5.37 19.68
CA GLY A 513 6.23 -4.03 19.77
C GLY A 513 5.02 -3.75 18.86
N ARG A 514 5.17 -3.97 17.55
CA ARG A 514 4.14 -3.91 16.49
C ARG A 514 4.14 -5.16 15.60
N THR A 515 5.19 -5.98 15.65
CA THR A 515 5.44 -7.04 14.66
C THR A 515 5.05 -8.41 15.20
N ARG A 516 4.06 -9.04 14.55
CA ARG A 516 3.75 -10.48 14.61
C ARG A 516 4.49 -11.20 13.48
N MET A 517 5.53 -11.98 13.80
CA MET A 517 6.37 -12.68 12.82
C MET A 517 6.31 -14.20 13.01
N TYR A 518 6.06 -14.92 11.92
CA TYR A 518 5.99 -16.37 11.84
C TYR A 518 7.22 -16.91 11.09
N LYS A 519 7.83 -17.99 11.59
CA LYS A 519 9.08 -18.58 11.08
C LYS A 519 8.82 -19.98 10.52
N ALA A 520 9.79 -20.53 9.80
CA ALA A 520 9.64 -21.75 8.98
C ALA A 520 8.82 -22.88 9.64
N PHE A 521 9.11 -23.25 10.89
CA PHE A 521 8.38 -24.29 11.63
C PHE A 521 6.87 -24.01 11.77
N THR A 522 6.49 -22.81 12.21
CA THR A 522 5.06 -22.44 12.34
C THR A 522 4.40 -22.26 10.97
N LEU A 523 5.18 -21.92 9.94
CA LEU A 523 4.74 -21.88 8.54
C LEU A 523 4.62 -23.24 7.86
N GLU A 524 5.09 -24.33 8.48
CA GLU A 524 4.83 -25.70 8.03
C GLU A 524 3.51 -26.26 8.58
N VAL A 525 2.93 -25.63 9.62
CA VAL A 525 1.62 -26.00 10.17
C VAL A 525 0.47 -25.35 9.38
N ILE A 526 0.69 -24.17 8.81
CA ILE A 526 -0.33 -23.46 8.00
C ILE A 526 -0.46 -24.12 6.61
N PRO A 527 -1.63 -24.66 6.24
CA PRO A 527 -1.84 -25.31 4.94
C PRO A 527 -1.52 -24.40 3.75
N PHE A 528 -1.10 -24.98 2.63
CA PHE A 528 -0.78 -24.32 1.37
C PHE A 528 0.41 -23.33 1.42
N MET A 529 1.05 -23.12 2.58
CA MET A 529 2.26 -22.28 2.69
C MET A 529 3.50 -22.97 2.13
N GLU A 530 3.49 -24.29 1.94
CA GLU A 530 4.56 -25.06 1.29
C GLU A 530 4.83 -24.62 -0.16
N PHE A 531 3.83 -24.02 -0.82
CA PHE A 531 3.95 -23.43 -2.16
C PHE A 531 4.61 -22.05 -2.18
N ILE A 532 4.80 -21.42 -1.01
CA ILE A 532 5.61 -20.21 -0.86
C ILE A 532 7.11 -20.59 -0.84
N PRO A 533 7.96 -19.91 -1.63
CA PRO A 533 9.40 -20.16 -1.69
C PRO A 533 10.07 -20.23 -0.31
N VAL A 534 10.93 -21.24 -0.13
CA VAL A 534 11.69 -21.46 1.12
C VAL A 534 12.48 -20.21 1.53
N SER A 535 13.07 -19.49 0.57
CA SER A 535 13.78 -18.22 0.81
C SER A 535 12.92 -17.09 1.43
N ILE A 536 11.59 -17.18 1.34
CA ILE A 536 10.64 -16.25 1.97
C ILE A 536 10.20 -16.81 3.33
N ARG A 537 10.00 -18.14 3.45
CA ARG A 537 9.61 -18.79 4.71
C ARG A 537 10.73 -18.82 5.76
N ASP A 538 11.98 -19.01 5.34
CA ASP A 538 13.18 -19.00 6.20
C ASP A 538 13.48 -17.59 6.73
N ALA A 539 13.24 -16.56 5.93
CA ALA A 539 13.32 -15.16 6.35
C ALA A 539 12.25 -14.79 7.38
N GLY A 540 11.17 -15.59 7.46
CA GLY A 540 9.98 -15.35 8.28
C GLY A 540 9.03 -14.32 7.67
N VAL A 541 7.73 -14.52 7.86
CA VAL A 541 6.67 -13.69 7.27
C VAL A 541 5.74 -13.10 8.33
N TYR A 542 5.06 -12.02 7.97
CA TYR A 542 4.16 -11.29 8.85
C TYR A 542 2.72 -11.82 8.75
N ALA A 543 1.90 -11.58 9.78
CA ALA A 543 0.47 -11.88 9.73
C ALA A 543 -0.24 -11.32 8.47
N THR A 544 0.16 -10.12 8.04
CA THR A 544 -0.33 -9.45 6.83
C THR A 544 0.03 -10.17 5.53
N PHE A 545 1.18 -10.85 5.47
CA PHE A 545 1.59 -11.66 4.31
C PHE A 545 0.67 -12.86 4.12
N ILE A 546 0.36 -13.56 5.22
CA ILE A 546 -0.49 -14.76 5.21
C ILE A 546 -1.95 -14.37 4.90
N ARG A 547 -2.44 -13.25 5.46
CA ARG A 547 -3.74 -12.64 5.07
C ARG A 547 -3.78 -12.27 3.59
N GLY A 548 -2.69 -11.73 3.03
CA GLY A 548 -2.59 -11.40 1.61
C GLY A 548 -2.65 -12.63 0.72
N TYR A 549 -2.02 -13.73 1.13
CA TYR A 549 -2.11 -15.02 0.44
C TYR A 549 -3.54 -15.57 0.46
N ALA A 550 -4.24 -15.52 1.61
CA ALA A 550 -5.64 -15.92 1.72
C ALA A 550 -6.58 -15.05 0.85
N ALA A 551 -6.33 -13.73 0.76
CA ALA A 551 -7.10 -12.84 -0.12
C ALA A 551 -6.90 -13.16 -1.62
N VAL A 552 -5.68 -13.53 -2.03
CA VAL A 552 -5.42 -14.01 -3.40
C VAL A 552 -6.18 -15.32 -3.68
N LEU A 553 -6.26 -16.24 -2.70
CA LEU A 553 -7.04 -17.48 -2.82
C LEU A 553 -8.54 -17.20 -2.96
N ASP A 554 -9.13 -16.27 -2.21
CA ASP A 554 -10.52 -15.81 -2.42
C ASP A 554 -10.73 -15.23 -3.82
N GLY A 555 -9.80 -14.40 -4.31
CA GLY A 555 -9.85 -13.82 -5.65
C GLY A 555 -9.85 -14.88 -6.76
N ILE A 556 -9.10 -15.96 -6.58
CA ILE A 556 -9.15 -17.15 -7.46
C ILE A 556 -10.52 -17.84 -7.35
N ALA A 557 -11.02 -18.03 -6.12
CA ALA A 557 -12.28 -18.71 -5.86
C ALA A 557 -13.48 -18.00 -6.49
N GLU A 558 -13.61 -16.68 -6.34
CA GLU A 558 -14.77 -15.92 -6.81
C GLU A 558 -14.77 -15.74 -8.35
N LEU A 559 -13.59 -15.61 -8.98
CA LEU A 559 -13.47 -15.65 -10.44
C LEU A 559 -13.89 -17.02 -10.99
N ALA A 560 -13.39 -18.11 -10.39
CA ALA A 560 -13.68 -19.46 -10.85
C ALA A 560 -15.17 -19.82 -10.69
N LYS A 561 -15.80 -19.42 -9.58
CA LYS A 561 -17.26 -19.46 -9.33
C LYS A 561 -18.06 -18.69 -10.38
N SER A 562 -17.51 -17.56 -10.83
CA SER A 562 -18.07 -16.72 -11.90
C SER A 562 -17.79 -17.26 -13.31
N ASN A 563 -17.15 -18.44 -13.43
CA ASN A 563 -16.68 -19.08 -14.68
C ASN A 563 -15.62 -18.26 -15.45
N LEU A 564 -15.04 -17.24 -14.80
CA LEU A 564 -13.96 -16.41 -15.33
C LEU A 564 -12.61 -17.11 -15.13
N ILE A 565 -11.67 -16.84 -16.04
CA ILE A 565 -10.33 -17.44 -15.97
C ILE A 565 -9.50 -16.67 -14.93
N PRO A 566 -9.00 -17.32 -13.85
CA PRO A 566 -8.26 -16.65 -12.78
C PRO A 566 -6.80 -16.37 -13.18
N ARG A 567 -6.59 -15.53 -14.20
CA ARG A 567 -5.27 -15.02 -14.59
C ARG A 567 -4.72 -14.10 -13.48
N PRO A 568 -3.39 -14.00 -13.26
CA PRO A 568 -2.81 -13.13 -12.22
C PRO A 568 -3.38 -11.70 -12.18
N ALA A 569 -3.44 -11.02 -13.33
CA ALA A 569 -4.02 -9.67 -13.42
C ALA A 569 -5.52 -9.60 -13.11
N ALA A 570 -6.29 -10.65 -13.46
CA ALA A 570 -7.71 -10.73 -13.16
C ALA A 570 -7.95 -10.97 -11.66
N VAL A 571 -7.15 -11.85 -11.03
CA VAL A 571 -7.19 -12.11 -9.58
C VAL A 571 -6.86 -10.84 -8.80
N MET A 572 -5.80 -10.11 -9.17
CA MET A 572 -5.47 -8.83 -8.52
C MET A 572 -6.62 -7.81 -8.66
N GLY A 573 -7.19 -7.67 -9.86
CA GLY A 573 -8.36 -6.81 -10.08
C GLY A 573 -9.59 -7.22 -9.27
N GLN A 574 -9.87 -8.52 -9.18
CA GLN A 574 -10.95 -9.06 -8.35
C GLN A 574 -10.75 -8.67 -6.87
N VAL A 575 -9.58 -8.95 -6.29
CA VAL A 575 -9.30 -8.64 -4.88
C VAL A 575 -9.42 -7.14 -4.61
N ILE A 576 -8.83 -6.29 -5.48
CA ILE A 576 -8.91 -4.82 -5.40
C ILE A 576 -10.37 -4.31 -5.43
N THR A 577 -11.27 -4.99 -6.13
CA THR A 577 -12.69 -4.60 -6.21
C THR A 577 -13.59 -5.24 -5.16
N SER A 578 -13.21 -6.38 -4.57
CA SER A 578 -14.03 -7.11 -3.59
C SER A 578 -13.73 -6.75 -2.14
N ASP A 579 -12.47 -6.52 -1.77
CA ASP A 579 -12.04 -6.24 -0.40
C ASP A 579 -10.80 -5.34 -0.36
N TYR A 580 -10.94 -4.14 0.21
CA TYR A 580 -9.84 -3.19 0.37
C TYR A 580 -8.75 -3.68 1.34
N PHE A 581 -9.09 -4.53 2.33
CA PHE A 581 -8.13 -5.05 3.30
C PHE A 581 -7.38 -6.25 2.75
N GLY A 582 -8.08 -7.16 2.09
CA GLY A 582 -7.52 -8.19 1.23
C GLY A 582 -6.62 -7.60 0.13
N ALA A 583 -6.98 -6.46 -0.46
CA ALA A 583 -6.14 -5.74 -1.42
C ALA A 583 -4.86 -5.20 -0.78
N GLN A 584 -4.95 -4.51 0.36
CA GLN A 584 -3.76 -3.99 1.06
C GLN A 584 -2.84 -5.14 1.54
N ALA A 585 -3.42 -6.22 2.03
CA ALA A 585 -2.68 -7.42 2.44
C ALA A 585 -2.06 -8.15 1.23
N MET A 586 -2.77 -8.23 0.10
CA MET A 586 -2.24 -8.75 -1.18
C MET A 586 -1.07 -7.89 -1.67
N HIS A 587 -1.16 -6.57 -1.62
CA HIS A 587 -0.05 -5.69 -1.98
C HIS A 587 1.19 -5.97 -1.11
N PHE A 588 1.01 -6.13 0.22
CA PHE A 588 2.11 -6.51 1.12
C PHE A 588 2.67 -7.92 0.80
N PHE A 589 1.81 -8.90 0.50
CA PHE A 589 2.22 -10.24 0.06
C PHE A 589 3.09 -10.18 -1.21
N LEU A 590 2.67 -9.41 -2.21
CA LEU A 590 3.42 -9.20 -3.46
C LEU A 590 4.75 -8.45 -3.22
N GLU A 591 4.73 -7.41 -2.38
CA GLU A 591 5.91 -6.61 -2.02
C GLU A 591 7.01 -7.46 -1.37
N LYS A 592 6.64 -8.43 -0.51
CA LYS A 592 7.60 -9.36 0.12
C LYS A 592 7.92 -10.60 -0.74
N GLY A 593 7.73 -10.51 -2.06
CA GLY A 593 8.11 -11.54 -3.02
C GLY A 593 7.10 -12.69 -3.21
N GLY A 594 5.92 -12.61 -2.57
CA GLY A 594 4.78 -13.44 -2.90
C GLY A 594 4.29 -13.14 -4.32
N ARG A 595 3.60 -14.10 -4.94
CA ARG A 595 3.10 -14.01 -6.33
C ARG A 595 1.77 -14.74 -6.45
N VAL A 596 0.87 -14.25 -7.31
CA VAL A 596 -0.45 -14.90 -7.52
C VAL A 596 -0.28 -16.31 -8.07
N GLU A 597 0.78 -16.53 -8.85
CA GLU A 597 1.20 -17.81 -9.39
C GLU A 597 1.56 -18.83 -8.29
N HIS A 598 1.95 -18.41 -7.08
CA HIS A 598 2.13 -19.34 -5.94
C HIS A 598 0.78 -19.92 -5.50
N ALA A 599 -0.24 -19.06 -5.34
CA ALA A 599 -1.59 -19.46 -4.96
C ALA A 599 -2.28 -20.27 -6.07
N LEU A 600 -2.15 -19.86 -7.33
CA LEU A 600 -2.64 -20.64 -8.48
C LEU A 600 -1.96 -22.01 -8.57
N ASN A 601 -0.65 -22.10 -8.31
CA ASN A 601 0.06 -23.38 -8.26
C ASN A 601 -0.49 -24.30 -7.16
N ALA A 602 -0.70 -23.76 -5.94
CA ALA A 602 -1.30 -24.50 -4.83
C ALA A 602 -2.69 -25.06 -5.19
N VAL A 603 -3.58 -24.20 -5.69
CA VAL A 603 -4.96 -24.58 -6.05
C VAL A 603 -5.01 -25.61 -7.19
N LEU A 604 -4.22 -25.42 -8.24
CA LEU A 604 -4.16 -26.38 -9.37
C LEU A 604 -3.53 -27.71 -8.95
N HIS A 605 -2.54 -27.69 -8.05
CA HIS A 605 -1.93 -28.91 -7.52
C HIS A 605 -2.96 -29.72 -6.74
N THR A 606 -3.65 -29.10 -5.78
CA THR A 606 -4.69 -29.77 -4.98
C THR A 606 -5.81 -30.31 -5.86
N ALA A 607 -6.32 -29.50 -6.81
CA ALA A 607 -7.38 -29.89 -7.74
C ALA A 607 -6.98 -31.04 -8.70
N TYR A 608 -5.68 -31.23 -8.98
CA TYR A 608 -5.14 -32.39 -9.70
C TYR A 608 -4.98 -33.60 -8.77
N THR A 609 -4.42 -33.44 -7.57
CA THR A 609 -4.25 -34.54 -6.61
C THR A 609 -5.57 -35.13 -6.11
N GLU A 610 -6.64 -34.33 -5.99
CA GLU A 610 -7.99 -34.87 -5.72
C GLU A 610 -8.45 -35.82 -6.82
N ILE A 611 -8.23 -35.48 -8.10
CA ILE A 611 -8.63 -36.33 -9.24
C ILE A 611 -7.77 -37.60 -9.30
N LEU A 612 -6.46 -37.50 -9.04
CA LEU A 612 -5.61 -38.69 -8.92
C LEU A 612 -6.07 -39.62 -7.78
N ALA A 613 -6.46 -39.05 -6.63
CA ALA A 613 -6.98 -39.81 -5.49
C ALA A 613 -8.36 -40.43 -5.74
N ALA A 614 -9.14 -39.93 -6.71
CA ALA A 614 -10.42 -40.52 -7.11
C ALA A 614 -10.27 -41.74 -8.04
N GLY A 615 -9.12 -41.90 -8.72
CA GLY A 615 -8.83 -43.04 -9.60
C GLY A 615 -9.90 -43.24 -10.69
N ASP A 616 -10.35 -44.48 -10.88
CA ASP A 616 -11.35 -44.86 -11.89
C ASP A 616 -12.74 -44.17 -11.72
N LEU A 617 -13.01 -43.55 -10.56
CA LEU A 617 -14.21 -42.73 -10.35
C LEU A 617 -14.12 -41.37 -11.07
N GLY A 618 -12.91 -40.98 -11.48
CA GLY A 618 -12.61 -39.79 -12.26
C GLY A 618 -13.01 -38.47 -11.60
N PRO A 619 -13.16 -37.40 -12.39
CA PRO A 619 -13.60 -36.09 -11.90
C PRO A 619 -15.03 -36.07 -11.31
N GLU A 620 -15.77 -37.18 -11.37
CA GLU A 620 -17.23 -37.20 -11.24
C GLU A 620 -17.70 -37.53 -9.82
N ALA A 621 -17.12 -38.53 -9.15
CA ALA A 621 -17.47 -38.81 -7.76
C ALA A 621 -17.17 -37.62 -6.82
N LEU A 622 -16.04 -36.92 -7.04
CA LEU A 622 -15.68 -35.68 -6.34
C LEU A 622 -16.76 -34.60 -6.48
N ASN A 623 -17.35 -34.51 -7.68
CA ASN A 623 -18.38 -33.55 -8.07
C ASN A 623 -19.79 -33.96 -7.61
N GLU A 624 -20.08 -35.25 -7.45
CA GLU A 624 -21.41 -35.74 -7.06
C GLU A 624 -21.56 -35.85 -5.53
N ALA A 625 -20.50 -36.21 -4.81
CA ALA A 625 -20.52 -36.36 -3.34
C ALA A 625 -20.84 -35.05 -2.55
N HIS A 626 -20.71 -33.88 -3.19
CA HIS A 626 -20.89 -32.57 -2.56
C HIS A 626 -22.08 -31.76 -3.10
N ARG A 627 -22.92 -32.33 -3.97
CA ARG A 627 -24.03 -31.61 -4.62
C ARG A 627 -25.31 -31.59 -3.79
N GLY A 628 -25.49 -30.50 -3.04
CA GLY A 628 -26.79 -30.04 -2.55
C GLY A 628 -27.74 -29.52 -3.65
N GLY A 629 -27.96 -30.30 -4.73
CA GLY A 629 -29.02 -30.05 -5.72
C GLY A 629 -28.68 -29.27 -6.98
N GLN A 630 -27.42 -28.89 -7.24
CA GLN A 630 -27.03 -28.32 -8.54
C GLN A 630 -26.73 -29.40 -9.59
N GLY A 631 -27.07 -29.12 -10.86
CA GLY A 631 -27.04 -30.12 -11.95
C GLY A 631 -25.64 -30.57 -12.40
N ARG A 632 -25.60 -31.65 -13.20
CA ARG A 632 -24.34 -32.23 -13.71
C ARG A 632 -23.68 -31.29 -14.72
N LEU A 633 -22.48 -30.81 -14.39
CA LEU A 633 -21.64 -30.00 -15.28
C LEU A 633 -21.31 -30.74 -16.58
N PRO A 634 -21.18 -30.04 -17.73
CA PRO A 634 -20.92 -30.67 -19.02
C PRO A 634 -19.44 -31.06 -19.15
N ARG A 635 -19.19 -32.27 -19.67
CA ARG A 635 -17.84 -32.80 -19.96
C ARG A 635 -17.14 -32.09 -21.13
N CYS A 636 -15.82 -32.10 -21.13
CA CYS A 636 -14.91 -31.79 -22.26
C CYS A 636 -13.66 -32.67 -22.18
N GLN A 637 -12.98 -32.87 -23.31
CA GLN A 637 -11.70 -33.60 -23.41
C GLN A 637 -10.57 -33.06 -22.50
N ASN A 638 -10.69 -31.81 -22.02
CA ASN A 638 -9.74 -31.18 -21.10
C ASN A 638 -10.08 -31.41 -19.61
N ASP A 639 -11.14 -32.14 -19.26
CA ASP A 639 -11.48 -32.41 -17.85
C ASP A 639 -10.33 -33.14 -17.14
N GLY A 640 -9.60 -32.41 -16.29
CA GLY A 640 -8.40 -32.91 -15.59
C GLY A 640 -7.05 -32.45 -16.19
N ASN A 641 -7.03 -31.78 -17.34
CA ASN A 641 -5.79 -31.30 -17.98
C ASN A 641 -5.23 -30.02 -17.32
N TYR A 642 -4.84 -30.14 -16.05
CA TYR A 642 -4.29 -29.04 -15.27
C TYR A 642 -2.88 -28.62 -15.72
N HIS A 643 -2.14 -29.48 -16.43
CA HIS A 643 -0.88 -29.09 -17.07
C HIS A 643 -1.11 -28.01 -18.15
N LEU A 644 -2.11 -28.19 -19.03
CA LEU A 644 -2.51 -27.14 -19.98
C LEU A 644 -2.98 -25.87 -19.26
N ALA A 645 -3.72 -26.00 -18.15
CA ALA A 645 -4.16 -24.85 -17.37
C ALA A 645 -2.99 -24.07 -16.73
N ARG A 646 -2.01 -24.77 -16.14
CA ARG A 646 -0.77 -24.21 -15.59
C ARG A 646 -0.05 -23.34 -16.61
N VAL A 647 0.13 -23.85 -17.82
CA VAL A 647 0.77 -23.13 -18.94
C VAL A 647 -0.09 -21.93 -19.40
N LYS A 648 -1.39 -22.11 -19.65
CA LYS A 648 -2.25 -21.04 -20.19
C LYS A 648 -2.60 -19.96 -19.14
N LEU A 649 -2.41 -20.23 -17.84
CA LEU A 649 -2.47 -19.24 -16.74
C LEU A 649 -1.15 -18.48 -16.54
N GLY A 650 -0.05 -18.91 -17.17
CA GLY A 650 1.25 -18.23 -17.11
C GLY A 650 2.14 -18.64 -15.93
N ILE A 651 1.86 -19.75 -15.26
CA ILE A 651 2.66 -20.22 -14.13
C ILE A 651 4.02 -20.74 -14.66
N PRO A 652 5.17 -20.16 -14.24
CA PRO A 652 6.48 -20.56 -14.73
C PRO A 652 6.85 -21.99 -14.31
N ALA A 653 7.54 -22.71 -15.19
CA ALA A 653 8.03 -24.08 -14.99
C ALA A 653 9.18 -24.22 -13.96
N ASN A 654 9.40 -23.20 -13.12
CA ASN A 654 10.23 -23.26 -11.92
C ASN A 654 9.45 -22.97 -10.62
N MET A 655 8.15 -22.67 -10.70
CA MET A 655 7.23 -22.53 -9.56
C MET A 655 6.51 -23.85 -9.24
N ASP A 656 7.24 -24.94 -9.08
CA ASP A 656 6.66 -26.28 -8.91
C ASP A 656 6.32 -26.63 -7.44
N GLY A 657 6.76 -25.80 -6.49
CA GLY A 657 6.68 -26.12 -5.05
C GLY A 657 7.57 -27.31 -4.67
N PRO A 658 7.33 -27.97 -3.51
CA PRO A 658 8.05 -29.19 -3.14
C PRO A 658 7.73 -30.38 -4.06
N PHE A 659 6.60 -30.33 -4.78
CA PHE A 659 6.04 -31.45 -5.54
C PHE A 659 6.52 -31.53 -7.00
N ARG A 660 7.80 -31.17 -7.24
CA ARG A 660 8.48 -31.10 -8.55
C ARG A 660 8.56 -32.42 -9.37
N LYS A 661 7.87 -33.49 -8.95
CA LYS A 661 7.78 -34.76 -9.69
C LYS A 661 6.41 -34.91 -10.38
N LEU A 662 5.33 -34.64 -9.64
CA LEU A 662 3.93 -34.77 -10.10
C LEU A 662 3.57 -33.92 -11.34
N TRP A 663 4.37 -32.91 -11.70
CA TRP A 663 4.20 -32.13 -12.94
C TRP A 663 5.05 -32.62 -14.13
N ARG A 664 5.91 -33.63 -13.95
CA ARG A 664 6.82 -34.16 -14.98
C ARG A 664 6.51 -35.58 -15.41
N ASP A 665 5.85 -36.37 -14.56
CA ASP A 665 5.47 -37.75 -14.89
C ASP A 665 4.47 -37.82 -16.07
N ASP A 666 3.77 -36.72 -16.39
CA ASP A 666 2.90 -36.53 -17.56
C ASP A 666 3.64 -35.99 -18.83
N LEU A 667 4.94 -35.67 -18.75
CA LEU A 667 5.74 -35.22 -19.92
C LEU A 667 6.42 -36.38 -20.64
N ASP A 668 6.82 -37.42 -19.91
CA ASP A 668 7.47 -38.62 -20.47
C ASP A 668 6.45 -39.66 -21.01
N SER A 669 5.15 -39.30 -21.09
CA SER A 669 4.03 -40.18 -21.47
C SER A 669 3.33 -39.79 -22.79
N SER A 670 3.86 -38.81 -23.53
CA SER A 670 3.30 -38.36 -24.82
C SER A 670 4.35 -38.13 -25.92
N ASP A 671 4.78 -39.24 -26.54
CA ASP A 671 5.34 -39.29 -27.91
C ASP A 671 4.29 -38.91 -28.97
#